data_AF-A0A838Q0R4-F1
#
_entry.id   AF-A0A838Q0R4-F1
#
_cell.length_a   1.000
_cell.length_b   1.000
_cell.length_c   1.000
_cell.angle_alpha   90.00
_cell.angle_beta   90.00
_cell.angle_gamma   90.00
#
_symmetry.space_group_name_H-M   'P 1'
#
loop_
_entity.id
_entity.type
_entity.pdbx_description
1 polymer ?
#
loop_
_entity_poly.entity_id
_entity_poly.type
_entity_poly.pdbx_seq_one_letter_code
_entity_poly.pdbx_strand_id
1 'polypeptide(L)'
;LLPWVTGADRSRTVNPISALSRWKIFDNLRRSFVPIALLLFLFGTWLFSPALGGWGTVLLLAIIAVPGLLSAVVELVRKPEQLPWPMHLRGVGESIGNKLGQIALTLAFLPYDAFISSDAIGRTLFRMVVTKKRLLEWQTSTDVARKAHSDLVGFYEKIWSAPAVAVAGGILVAVLQPAQLLTAWPILGLWLAAPWIAWWISQPIAPPAPDLSAEQLIFLRRIARKTWHFFETFVTAQENWLPPDNFQEEPFTGVAARTSPTNIGLALLANLAARDFGYLSLGRVVQRTEATIATLLRLDRHRGHFYNWYDTRTLKPLLPLYVSSVDSGNLAGHLLTLGAGLRELTDATIFDPQIFAGLRDTLEILRRLTGEDAALSQLETELEQTPSTLRAACALLERLGKQAAQIVAALANREEDLKAWAQILQRNCEEHLEELRFLAPWSARADLANLRPPADLVDKLAQLDGNPSLREISDLDQTLAAQLEGQLWLEEWAICLREASTRARERVLTLENLARQSEEVAAMDFTFLFDPSRDLFSIGFNVTEGRRDVSFYDLLASEARLCSYVTIAQGQVPQDHWFSLGRLLVAPHGEPILVSWSGSMFEYLMPLLVMPNYSNTLLDHACKAAVQQQIEYGNSRGVPWGISESGYTRTDAQRNYQYRAFGVPGLGLKRGLAEDLVIAPYASAMALMVAPREACENLQRLADEGREGVYGFYEAIDYTPSRLPPDESSVTVKSFMAHHQGMSLLALVYLLRDLPMQRRFLSRPLLKAADLLLQERVPRAEANVLPEDLALEDSRPERADGEGVMRVLTNPTPRTPDVHLLSNGRYHVAISSAGGGYSRWRDLAVTRWREDATSDCWGTFVYLRDVATGEFWSTAFQPTQRATKGYEAIFTQARAEFRQRQGGLEIHTELCVSPEDDVELRRTTLTNHSAVARTIELTSYSEVVLATQAADEAHPAFSNLFVQTEFLRPSSAILCTRRARSEEDRPPWLLHLVVGQDRSTDGVSCETDRFKFIGRGRTLASPAAMQTIAPLSDTAGSVLDPIISLRRSVTLAPHETVVVDFLIGVTENREHALGLVEKYQHSRMADRALDLAWTHSQVTLRQLDVSEAEAQLYARLAGAIIYADPARRATPGVLLGNRRGQSGLWTYGISGDTPLVLLRITDTEKTEIVRQLIQAHSYWRAKGLAVELVILNEDVSVYRQSLHDQINN
;
A
#
# COMPACT_ATOMS: atom_id res chain seq x y z
N LEU A 1 56.77 5.57 -0.48
CA LEU A 1 57.21 4.28 -1.04
C LEU A 1 58.41 3.66 -0.34
N LEU A 2 59.32 4.47 0.23
CA LEU A 2 60.46 3.95 1.01
C LEU A 2 59.98 3.29 2.32
N PRO A 3 60.70 2.29 2.84
CA PRO A 3 60.38 1.63 4.11
C PRO A 3 60.54 2.55 5.34
N TRP A 4 61.24 3.66 5.18
CA TRP A 4 61.45 4.69 6.20
C TRP A 4 61.06 6.06 5.64
N VAL A 5 60.45 6.90 6.47
CA VAL A 5 60.08 8.28 6.15
C VAL A 5 60.63 9.21 7.23
N THR A 6 60.84 10.49 6.89
CA THR A 6 61.27 11.50 7.86
C THR A 6 60.07 12.03 8.64
N GLY A 7 60.11 11.89 9.97
CA GLY A 7 59.16 12.48 10.90
C GLY A 7 59.29 14.01 10.99
N ALA A 8 58.36 14.65 11.71
CA ALA A 8 58.35 16.10 11.93
C ALA A 8 59.61 16.60 12.67
N ASP A 9 60.24 15.72 13.44
CA ASP A 9 61.51 15.88 14.16
C ASP A 9 62.76 15.57 13.29
N ARG A 10 62.58 15.30 11.99
CA ARG A 10 63.60 14.84 11.03
C ARG A 10 64.23 13.47 11.36
N SER A 11 63.70 12.73 12.33
CA SER A 11 64.14 11.36 12.58
C SER A 11 63.60 10.41 11.50
N ARG A 12 64.34 9.34 11.20
CA ARG A 12 63.84 8.30 10.28
C ARG A 12 62.92 7.36 11.06
N THR A 13 61.63 7.46 10.79
CA THR A 13 60.61 6.57 11.36
C THR A 13 60.18 5.53 10.34
N VAL A 14 59.72 4.38 10.82
CA VAL A 14 59.15 3.35 9.96
C VAL A 14 57.93 3.93 9.25
N ASN A 15 57.83 3.68 7.94
CA ASN A 15 56.71 4.20 7.16
C ASN A 15 55.38 3.64 7.71
N PRO A 16 54.44 4.48 8.19
CA PRO A 16 53.17 4.03 8.76
C PRO A 16 52.24 3.42 7.71
N ILE A 17 52.54 3.59 6.42
CA ILE A 17 51.79 3.03 5.30
C ILE A 17 52.12 1.54 5.15
N SER A 18 51.10 0.68 5.21
CA SER A 18 51.23 -0.76 5.03
C SER A 18 51.89 -1.14 3.70
N ALA A 19 52.48 -2.35 3.63
CA ALA A 19 53.10 -2.87 2.41
C ALA A 19 52.11 -2.90 1.23
N LEU A 20 50.85 -3.25 1.47
CA LEU A 20 49.78 -3.24 0.47
C LEU A 20 49.52 -1.83 -0.06
N SER A 21 49.38 -0.83 0.82
CA SER A 21 49.17 0.56 0.41
C SER A 21 50.38 1.12 -0.35
N ARG A 22 51.61 0.72 0.01
CA ARG A 22 52.82 1.07 -0.76
C ARG A 22 52.79 0.46 -2.16
N TRP A 23 52.37 -0.80 -2.32
CA TRP A 23 52.21 -1.42 -3.63
C TRP A 23 51.16 -0.70 -4.48
N LYS A 24 50.00 -0.35 -3.91
CA LYS A 24 48.95 0.43 -4.59
C LYS A 24 49.49 1.77 -5.11
N ILE A 25 50.27 2.50 -4.29
CA ILE A 25 50.90 3.76 -4.69
C ILE A 25 51.92 3.52 -5.82
N PHE A 26 52.73 2.47 -5.75
CA PHE A 26 53.71 2.15 -6.80
C PHE A 26 53.03 1.78 -8.12
N ASP A 27 51.99 0.93 -8.09
CA ASP A 27 51.27 0.56 -9.31
C ASP A 27 50.57 1.77 -9.93
N ASN A 28 50.01 2.69 -9.14
CA ASN A 28 49.48 3.96 -9.68
C ASN A 28 50.55 4.78 -10.40
N LEU A 29 51.75 4.90 -9.83
CA LEU A 29 52.87 5.59 -10.49
C LEU A 29 53.38 4.83 -11.72
N ARG A 30 53.33 3.50 -11.74
CA ARG A 30 53.67 2.70 -12.93
C ARG A 30 52.66 2.92 -14.05
N ARG A 31 51.36 2.95 -13.72
CA ARG A 31 50.26 3.10 -14.68
C ARG A 31 50.33 4.43 -15.43
N SER A 32 50.82 5.51 -14.82
CA SER A 32 51.01 6.79 -15.52
C SER A 32 52.08 6.74 -16.63
N PHE A 33 52.98 5.76 -16.62
CA PHE A 33 53.95 5.55 -17.72
C PHE A 33 53.40 4.69 -18.86
N VAL A 34 52.30 3.96 -18.66
CA VAL A 34 51.79 3.00 -19.65
C VAL A 34 51.37 3.69 -20.96
N PRO A 35 50.57 4.77 -20.97
CA PRO A 35 50.18 5.44 -22.22
C PRO A 35 51.40 5.94 -23.03
N ILE A 36 52.40 6.49 -22.33
CA ILE A 36 53.64 6.99 -22.93
C ILE A 36 54.42 5.83 -23.56
N ALA A 37 54.58 4.72 -22.82
CA ALA A 37 55.30 3.55 -23.30
C ALA A 37 54.61 2.89 -24.52
N LEU A 38 53.28 2.82 -24.51
CA LEU A 38 52.50 2.27 -25.64
C LEU A 38 52.60 3.15 -26.89
N LEU A 39 52.54 4.49 -26.72
CA LEU A 39 52.71 5.43 -27.82
C LEU A 39 54.11 5.34 -28.44
N LEU A 40 55.15 5.31 -27.60
CA LEU A 40 56.54 5.17 -28.04
C LEU A 40 56.80 3.80 -28.68
N PHE A 41 56.22 2.74 -28.13
CA PHE A 41 56.30 1.39 -28.71
C PHE A 41 55.70 1.37 -30.12
N LEU A 42 54.50 1.93 -30.31
CA LEU A 42 53.83 1.95 -31.60
C LEU A 42 54.65 2.71 -32.66
N PHE A 43 55.05 3.95 -32.37
CA PHE A 43 55.91 4.71 -33.28
C PHE A 43 57.27 4.06 -33.50
N GLY A 44 57.83 3.43 -32.46
CA GLY A 44 59.09 2.69 -32.57
C GLY A 44 59.00 1.53 -33.56
N THR A 45 57.90 0.78 -33.53
CA THR A 45 57.67 -0.30 -34.50
C THR A 45 57.43 0.20 -35.92
N TRP A 46 56.69 1.30 -36.09
CA TRP A 46 56.43 1.88 -37.42
C TRP A 46 57.68 2.49 -38.07
N LEU A 47 58.55 3.13 -37.29
CA LEU A 47 59.68 3.90 -37.83
C LEU A 47 60.99 3.10 -37.88
N PHE A 48 61.29 2.30 -36.85
CA PHE A 48 62.59 1.64 -36.73
C PHE A 48 62.54 0.15 -37.10
N SER A 49 61.35 -0.48 -37.15
CA SER A 49 61.21 -1.90 -37.51
C SER A 49 60.00 -2.17 -38.42
N PRO A 50 60.02 -1.67 -39.67
CA PRO A 50 58.89 -1.75 -40.59
C PRO A 50 58.44 -3.20 -40.88
N ALA A 51 59.35 -4.18 -40.89
CA ALA A 51 58.96 -5.60 -41.03
C ALA A 51 58.01 -6.09 -39.92
N LEU A 52 58.06 -5.45 -38.75
CA LEU A 52 57.21 -5.72 -37.59
C LEU A 52 56.11 -4.68 -37.39
N GLY A 53 55.99 -3.64 -38.23
CA GLY A 53 55.05 -2.54 -38.02
C GLY A 53 53.59 -2.99 -37.89
N GLY A 54 53.14 -3.90 -38.77
CA GLY A 54 51.81 -4.51 -38.67
C GLY A 54 51.64 -5.37 -37.40
N TRP A 55 52.64 -6.17 -37.04
CA TRP A 55 52.64 -6.98 -35.82
C TRP A 55 52.69 -6.14 -34.54
N GLY A 56 53.37 -4.99 -34.56
CA GLY A 56 53.41 -4.02 -33.47
C GLY A 56 52.03 -3.41 -33.21
N THR A 57 51.31 -3.05 -34.26
CA THR A 57 49.90 -2.60 -34.17
C THR A 57 49.00 -3.70 -33.58
N VAL A 58 49.13 -4.94 -34.04
CA VAL A 58 48.37 -6.08 -33.48
C VAL A 58 48.71 -6.31 -32.01
N LEU A 59 49.98 -6.21 -31.63
CA LEU A 59 50.40 -6.37 -30.24
C LEU A 59 49.86 -5.25 -29.34
N LEU A 60 49.83 -4.00 -29.80
CA LEU A 60 49.19 -2.90 -29.08
C LEU A 60 47.71 -3.21 -28.82
N LEU A 61 46.97 -3.60 -29.87
CA LEU A 61 45.57 -3.96 -29.76
C LEU A 61 45.38 -5.13 -28.78
N ALA A 62 46.26 -6.14 -28.83
CA ALA A 62 46.23 -7.25 -27.89
C ALA A 62 46.48 -6.80 -26.44
N ILE A 63 47.47 -5.95 -26.19
CA ILE A 63 47.77 -5.44 -24.83
C ILE A 63 46.56 -4.71 -24.22
N ILE A 64 45.83 -3.93 -25.03
CA ILE A 64 44.65 -3.20 -24.58
C ILE A 64 43.43 -4.13 -24.46
N ALA A 65 43.23 -5.06 -25.41
CA ALA A 65 42.02 -5.88 -25.48
C ALA A 65 42.05 -7.13 -24.60
N VAL A 66 43.21 -7.77 -24.42
CA VAL A 66 43.35 -9.06 -23.70
C VAL A 66 42.79 -9.00 -22.27
N PRO A 67 43.05 -7.97 -21.45
CA PRO A 67 42.45 -7.87 -20.12
C PRO A 67 40.91 -7.84 -20.15
N GLY A 68 40.33 -7.10 -21.11
CA GLY A 68 38.89 -7.03 -21.30
C GLY A 68 38.28 -8.36 -21.77
N LEU A 69 38.94 -9.03 -22.71
CA LEU A 69 38.55 -10.34 -23.23
C LEU A 69 38.64 -11.44 -22.16
N LEU A 70 39.74 -11.50 -21.40
CA LEU A 70 39.89 -12.43 -20.28
C LEU A 70 38.80 -12.21 -19.22
N SER A 71 38.52 -10.95 -18.90
CA SER A 71 37.44 -10.62 -17.97
C SER A 71 36.07 -11.06 -18.49
N ALA A 72 35.81 -10.92 -19.80
CA ALA A 72 34.57 -11.41 -20.42
C ALA A 72 34.45 -12.94 -20.39
N VAL A 73 35.56 -13.67 -20.63
CA VAL A 73 35.59 -15.13 -20.50
C VAL A 73 35.33 -15.56 -19.06
N VAL A 74 35.94 -14.89 -18.07
CA VAL A 74 35.70 -15.17 -16.65
C VAL A 74 34.24 -14.92 -16.28
N GLU A 75 33.63 -13.82 -16.75
CA GLU A 75 32.21 -13.54 -16.54
C GLU A 75 31.32 -14.60 -17.19
N LEU A 76 31.62 -15.03 -18.41
CA LEU A 76 30.85 -16.08 -19.10
C LEU A 76 30.91 -17.42 -18.34
N VAL A 77 32.07 -17.79 -17.82
CA VAL A 77 32.29 -19.07 -17.13
C VAL A 77 31.75 -19.05 -15.69
N ARG A 78 31.87 -17.93 -14.97
CA ARG A 78 31.38 -17.78 -13.59
C ARG A 78 29.90 -17.41 -13.57
N LYS A 79 29.04 -18.31 -14.05
CA LYS A 79 27.59 -18.19 -13.90
C LYS A 79 27.21 -18.36 -12.41
N PRO A 80 26.44 -17.44 -11.82
CA PRO A 80 25.88 -17.60 -10.48
C PRO A 80 24.85 -18.74 -10.46
N GLU A 81 24.80 -19.53 -9.37
CA GLU A 81 23.90 -20.68 -9.27
C GLU A 81 22.41 -20.26 -9.42
N GLN A 82 22.04 -19.12 -8.85
CA GLN A 82 20.66 -18.61 -8.78
C GLN A 82 20.16 -17.91 -10.06
N LEU A 83 21.03 -17.57 -11.03
CA LEU A 83 20.64 -16.78 -12.21
C LEU A 83 20.27 -17.69 -13.41
N PRO A 84 19.16 -17.47 -14.13
CA PRO A 84 18.87 -18.18 -15.38
C PRO A 84 19.90 -17.93 -16.49
N TRP A 85 20.14 -18.93 -17.35
CA TRP A 85 21.10 -18.82 -18.48
C TRP A 85 20.80 -17.67 -19.46
N PRO A 86 19.54 -17.40 -19.85
CA PRO A 86 19.23 -16.28 -20.75
C PRO A 86 19.65 -14.91 -20.18
N MET A 87 19.41 -14.68 -18.88
CA MET A 87 19.87 -13.46 -18.19
C MET A 87 21.39 -13.37 -18.14
N HIS A 88 22.06 -14.47 -17.79
CA HIS A 88 23.51 -14.51 -17.74
C HIS A 88 24.13 -14.13 -19.09
N LEU A 89 23.63 -14.70 -20.19
CA LEU A 89 24.14 -14.42 -21.53
C LEU A 89 23.85 -12.98 -21.98
N ARG A 90 22.66 -12.43 -21.69
CA ARG A 90 22.33 -11.03 -21.99
C ARG A 90 23.26 -10.07 -21.23
N GLY A 91 23.41 -10.27 -19.92
CA GLY A 91 24.29 -9.45 -19.08
C GLY A 91 25.77 -9.54 -19.48
N VAL A 92 26.25 -10.73 -19.87
CA VAL A 92 27.58 -10.92 -20.45
C VAL A 92 27.72 -10.18 -21.79
N GLY A 93 26.69 -10.24 -22.65
CA GLY A 93 26.66 -9.51 -23.92
C GLY A 93 26.79 -8.00 -23.75
N GLU A 94 26.01 -7.41 -22.85
CA GLU A 94 26.08 -5.97 -22.51
C GLU A 94 27.43 -5.60 -21.89
N SER A 95 27.98 -6.46 -21.01
CA SER A 95 29.31 -6.27 -20.41
C SER A 95 30.40 -6.28 -21.48
N ILE A 96 30.32 -7.19 -22.46
CA ILE A 96 31.23 -7.23 -23.61
C ILE A 96 31.12 -5.95 -24.44
N GLY A 97 29.90 -5.51 -24.76
CA GLY A 97 29.69 -4.25 -25.48
C GLY A 97 30.35 -3.05 -24.79
N ASN A 98 30.14 -2.92 -23.47
CA ASN A 98 30.75 -1.87 -22.66
C ASN A 98 32.29 -1.96 -22.63
N LYS A 99 32.84 -3.16 -22.50
CA LYS A 99 34.30 -3.39 -22.50
C LYS A 99 34.91 -3.06 -23.86
N LEU A 100 34.26 -3.44 -24.96
CA LEU A 100 34.68 -3.10 -26.32
C LEU A 100 34.66 -1.58 -26.53
N GLY A 101 33.62 -0.90 -26.03
CA GLY A 101 33.55 0.57 -26.01
C GLY A 101 34.72 1.21 -25.24
N GLN A 102 35.04 0.70 -24.04
CA GLN A 102 36.18 1.16 -23.25
C GLN A 102 37.52 0.94 -23.97
N ILE A 103 37.71 -0.21 -24.62
CA ILE A 103 38.90 -0.53 -25.43
C ILE A 103 39.04 0.48 -26.58
N ALA A 104 37.95 0.77 -27.30
CA ALA A 104 37.94 1.72 -28.39
C ALA A 104 38.28 3.15 -27.92
N LEU A 105 37.68 3.59 -26.81
CA LEU A 105 37.96 4.92 -26.22
C LEU A 105 39.41 5.02 -25.70
N THR A 106 39.93 3.97 -25.05
CA THR A 106 41.33 3.92 -24.57
C THR A 106 42.30 4.06 -25.74
N LEU A 107 42.00 3.41 -26.87
CA LEU A 107 42.81 3.54 -28.08
C LEU A 107 42.70 4.93 -28.71
N ALA A 108 41.50 5.52 -28.74
CA ALA A 108 41.26 6.84 -29.30
C ALA A 108 41.95 7.96 -28.50
N PHE A 109 41.94 7.87 -27.17
CA PHE A 109 42.50 8.88 -26.27
C PHE A 109 43.96 8.63 -25.87
N LEU A 110 44.59 7.55 -26.36
CA LEU A 110 45.96 7.18 -26.02
C LEU A 110 46.98 8.34 -26.12
N PRO A 111 47.01 9.16 -27.19
CA PRO A 111 47.97 10.28 -27.27
C PRO A 111 47.69 11.38 -26.25
N TYR A 112 46.40 11.63 -25.97
CA TYR A 112 45.99 12.62 -24.98
C TYR A 112 46.33 12.17 -23.57
N ASP A 113 46.08 10.91 -23.24
CA ASP A 113 46.48 10.30 -21.95
C ASP A 113 48.00 10.32 -21.76
N ALA A 114 48.76 10.04 -22.83
CA ALA A 114 50.21 10.14 -22.83
C ALA A 114 50.69 11.58 -22.59
N PHE A 115 50.04 12.57 -23.22
CA PHE A 115 50.33 13.98 -23.02
C PHE A 115 50.03 14.45 -21.60
N ILE A 116 48.83 14.18 -21.07
CA ILE A 116 48.46 14.52 -19.68
C ILE A 116 49.43 13.87 -18.70
N SER A 117 49.75 12.59 -18.89
CA SER A 117 50.66 11.88 -17.99
C SER A 117 52.06 12.49 -18.04
N SER A 118 52.56 12.82 -19.24
CA SER A 118 53.88 13.45 -19.42
C SER A 118 53.93 14.84 -18.78
N ASP A 119 52.90 15.64 -18.98
CA ASP A 119 52.76 16.98 -18.41
C ASP A 119 52.64 16.94 -16.89
N ALA A 120 51.81 16.05 -16.34
CA ALA A 120 51.66 15.86 -14.90
C ALA A 120 52.95 15.38 -14.24
N ILE A 121 53.66 14.42 -14.85
CA ILE A 121 54.97 13.95 -14.38
C ILE A 121 56.00 15.10 -14.43
N GLY A 122 56.10 15.80 -15.55
CA GLY A 122 57.02 16.92 -15.74
C GLY A 122 56.78 18.06 -14.75
N ARG A 123 55.52 18.53 -14.63
CA ARG A 123 55.13 19.57 -13.67
C ARG A 123 55.38 19.13 -12.24
N THR A 124 55.05 17.89 -11.89
CA THR A 124 55.27 17.36 -10.53
C THR A 124 56.75 17.30 -10.20
N LEU A 125 57.58 16.74 -11.08
CA LEU A 125 59.04 16.68 -10.88
C LEU A 125 59.65 18.09 -10.80
N PHE A 126 59.21 19.01 -11.66
CA PHE A 126 59.64 20.41 -11.61
C PHE A 126 59.23 21.10 -10.31
N ARG A 127 58.01 20.88 -9.82
CA ARG A 127 57.52 21.41 -8.54
C ARG A 127 58.26 20.81 -7.35
N MET A 128 58.52 19.51 -7.34
CA MET A 128 59.18 18.83 -6.23
C MET A 128 60.69 19.12 -6.16
N VAL A 129 61.37 19.11 -7.31
CA VAL A 129 62.83 19.19 -7.38
C VAL A 129 63.31 20.63 -7.54
N VAL A 130 62.61 21.46 -8.33
CA VAL A 130 63.06 22.81 -8.70
C VAL A 130 62.36 23.89 -7.86
N THR A 131 61.04 24.03 -7.97
CA THR A 131 60.36 25.24 -7.47
C THR A 131 59.90 25.16 -6.02
N LYS A 132 59.57 23.97 -5.51
CA LYS A 132 59.01 23.69 -4.18
C LYS A 132 57.80 24.56 -3.79
N LYS A 133 57.08 25.09 -4.79
CA LYS A 133 55.87 25.92 -4.63
C LYS A 133 54.65 25.20 -5.18
N ARG A 134 53.46 25.51 -4.65
CA ARG A 134 52.17 24.93 -5.09
C ARG A 134 52.14 23.39 -5.06
N LEU A 135 52.74 22.80 -4.03
CA LEU A 135 52.81 21.34 -3.84
C LEU A 135 51.44 20.72 -3.48
N LEU A 136 50.45 21.54 -3.12
CA LEU A 136 49.08 21.15 -2.75
C LEU A 136 48.02 21.90 -3.58
N GLU A 137 48.33 22.28 -4.82
CA GLU A 137 47.35 22.96 -5.67
C GLU A 137 46.20 22.00 -6.00
N TRP A 138 45.04 22.27 -5.42
CA TRP A 138 43.78 21.59 -5.68
C TRP A 138 42.87 22.56 -6.44
N GLN A 139 42.37 22.13 -7.60
CA GLN A 139 41.28 22.82 -8.27
C GLN A 139 39.98 22.09 -7.94
N THR A 140 38.95 22.83 -7.55
CA THR A 140 37.64 22.24 -7.33
C THR A 140 37.04 21.82 -8.67
N SER A 141 36.28 20.72 -8.68
CA SER A 141 35.60 20.24 -9.90
C SER A 141 34.65 21.31 -10.49
N THR A 142 34.05 22.13 -9.64
CA THR A 142 33.20 23.27 -9.98
C THR A 142 33.95 24.40 -10.70
N ASP A 143 35.17 24.73 -10.28
CA ASP A 143 36.00 25.74 -10.96
C ASP A 143 36.48 25.25 -12.34
N VAL A 144 36.71 23.94 -12.47
CA VAL A 144 37.06 23.30 -13.75
C VAL A 144 35.85 23.27 -14.69
N ALA A 145 34.65 22.94 -14.16
CA ALA A 145 33.42 22.91 -14.93
C ALA A 145 33.00 24.30 -15.44
N ARG A 146 33.14 25.36 -14.62
CA ARG A 146 32.85 26.75 -15.02
C ARG A 146 33.78 27.28 -16.12
N LYS A 147 34.99 26.73 -16.23
CA LYS A 147 35.98 27.11 -17.25
C LYS A 147 35.99 26.19 -18.47
N ALA A 148 35.23 25.10 -18.44
CA ALA A 148 35.16 24.15 -19.53
C ALA A 148 34.18 24.65 -20.59
N HIS A 149 34.70 25.01 -21.76
CA HIS A 149 33.88 25.15 -22.96
C HIS A 149 33.37 23.75 -23.36
N SER A 150 32.05 23.57 -23.35
CA SER A 150 31.36 22.30 -23.66
C SER A 150 30.99 22.14 -25.14
N ASP A 151 31.34 23.12 -25.96
CA ASP A 151 31.15 23.09 -27.41
C ASP A 151 32.25 22.27 -28.11
N LEU A 152 32.01 21.94 -29.37
CA LEU A 152 32.95 21.14 -30.17
C LEU A 152 34.34 21.79 -30.22
N VAL A 153 34.40 23.12 -30.32
CA VAL A 153 35.65 23.89 -30.36
C VAL A 153 36.44 23.71 -29.06
N GLY A 154 35.79 23.83 -27.90
CA GLY A 154 36.41 23.59 -26.60
C GLY A 154 37.01 22.19 -26.46
N PHE A 155 36.40 21.16 -27.06
CA PHE A 155 36.99 19.81 -27.07
C PHE A 155 38.22 19.69 -27.98
N TYR A 156 38.24 20.36 -29.14
CA TYR A 156 39.45 20.43 -29.99
C TYR A 156 40.59 21.20 -29.31
N GLU A 157 40.29 22.24 -28.54
CA GLU A 157 41.28 22.95 -27.73
C GLU A 157 41.81 22.09 -26.59
N LYS A 158 40.94 21.33 -25.91
CA LYS A 158 41.32 20.50 -24.77
C LYS A 158 42.14 19.28 -25.19
N ILE A 159 41.74 18.59 -26.25
CA ILE A 159 42.32 17.31 -26.71
C ILE A 159 43.23 17.53 -27.93
N TRP A 160 43.71 18.76 -28.17
CA TRP A 160 44.53 19.14 -29.34
C TRP A 160 45.76 18.25 -29.58
N SER A 161 46.32 17.66 -28.51
CA SER A 161 47.51 16.81 -28.58
C SER A 161 47.26 15.53 -29.38
N ALA A 162 46.03 14.99 -29.40
CA ALA A 162 45.71 13.80 -30.19
C ALA A 162 45.81 14.02 -31.70
N PRO A 163 45.11 15.00 -32.32
CA PRO A 163 45.28 15.30 -33.73
C PRO A 163 46.69 15.82 -34.06
N ALA A 164 47.34 16.58 -33.17
CA ALA A 164 48.71 17.03 -33.40
C ALA A 164 49.71 15.86 -33.51
N VAL A 165 49.63 14.88 -32.60
CA VAL A 165 50.45 13.65 -32.65
C VAL A 165 50.09 12.81 -33.87
N ALA A 166 48.81 12.75 -34.26
CA ALA A 166 48.39 12.03 -35.46
C ALA A 166 48.94 12.65 -36.75
N VAL A 167 48.88 13.98 -36.91
CA VAL A 167 49.44 14.68 -38.08
C VAL A 167 50.96 14.58 -38.10
N ALA A 168 51.64 14.89 -37.00
CA ALA A 168 53.10 14.84 -36.92
C ALA A 168 53.63 13.42 -37.13
N GLY A 169 53.00 12.43 -36.50
CA GLY A 169 53.31 11.02 -36.66
C GLY A 169 53.03 10.51 -38.07
N GLY A 170 51.91 10.90 -38.68
CA GLY A 170 51.56 10.57 -40.06
C GLY A 170 52.55 11.13 -41.08
N ILE A 171 52.96 12.39 -40.94
CA ILE A 171 54.02 13.00 -41.76
C ILE A 171 55.33 12.24 -41.59
N LEU A 172 55.71 11.92 -40.35
CA LEU A 172 56.95 11.21 -40.06
C LEU A 172 56.98 9.80 -40.66
N VAL A 173 55.88 9.07 -40.57
CA VAL A 173 55.72 7.75 -41.21
C VAL A 173 55.69 7.89 -42.73
N ALA A 174 54.99 8.87 -43.30
CA ALA A 174 54.93 9.10 -44.74
C ALA A 174 56.31 9.44 -45.35
N VAL A 175 57.14 10.20 -44.64
CA VAL A 175 58.48 10.60 -45.09
C VAL A 175 59.50 9.48 -44.90
N LEU A 176 59.50 8.80 -43.74
CA LEU A 176 60.54 7.82 -43.41
C LEU A 176 60.20 6.40 -43.86
N GLN A 177 58.93 6.00 -43.85
CA GLN A 177 58.45 4.64 -44.13
C GLN A 177 57.07 4.64 -44.82
N PRO A 178 56.96 5.14 -46.08
CA PRO A 178 55.67 5.34 -46.76
C PRO A 178 54.83 4.07 -46.90
N ALA A 179 55.46 2.89 -46.99
CA ALA A 179 54.77 1.60 -47.04
C ALA A 179 53.97 1.27 -45.76
N GLN A 180 54.35 1.84 -44.61
CA GLN A 180 53.66 1.67 -43.32
C GLN A 180 52.50 2.66 -43.12
N LEU A 181 52.31 3.61 -44.03
CA LEU A 181 51.24 4.60 -43.88
C LEU A 181 49.86 3.94 -43.93
N LEU A 182 49.69 2.93 -44.79
CA LEU A 182 48.44 2.16 -44.91
C LEU A 182 48.08 1.39 -43.63
N THR A 183 49.08 0.86 -42.91
CA THR A 183 48.88 0.13 -41.65
C THR A 183 48.70 1.06 -40.44
N ALA A 184 49.28 2.26 -40.48
CA ALA A 184 49.14 3.27 -39.42
C ALA A 184 47.85 4.10 -39.55
N TRP A 185 47.33 4.26 -40.78
CA TRP A 185 46.19 5.14 -41.07
C TRP A 185 44.95 4.92 -40.20
N PRO A 186 44.47 3.68 -39.92
CA PRO A 186 43.29 3.50 -39.09
C PRO A 186 43.44 4.07 -37.67
N ILE A 187 44.64 3.98 -37.09
CA ILE A 187 44.94 4.51 -35.75
C ILE A 187 45.11 6.03 -35.79
N LEU A 188 45.83 6.55 -36.80
CA LEU A 188 46.01 7.99 -36.98
C LEU A 188 44.67 8.70 -37.24
N GLY A 189 43.80 8.10 -38.05
CA GLY A 189 42.44 8.58 -38.30
C GLY A 189 41.59 8.58 -37.03
N LEU A 190 41.70 7.55 -36.19
CA LEU A 190 41.02 7.51 -34.89
C LEU A 190 41.51 8.63 -33.96
N TRP A 191 42.81 8.91 -33.91
CA TRP A 191 43.37 10.00 -33.10
C TRP A 191 43.02 11.40 -33.64
N LEU A 192 42.88 11.56 -34.95
CA LEU A 192 42.33 12.79 -35.55
C LEU A 192 40.87 13.01 -35.14
N ALA A 193 40.08 11.95 -35.09
CA ALA A 193 38.67 12.00 -34.69
C ALA A 193 38.47 12.08 -33.16
N ALA A 194 39.51 11.88 -32.35
CA ALA A 194 39.40 11.79 -30.90
C ALA A 194 38.68 12.99 -30.23
N PRO A 195 38.93 14.27 -30.61
CA PRO A 195 38.18 15.39 -30.04
C PRO A 195 36.68 15.34 -30.37
N TRP A 196 36.31 14.92 -31.59
CA TRP A 196 34.91 14.75 -31.98
C TRP A 196 34.25 13.60 -31.23
N ILE A 197 34.95 12.46 -31.07
CA ILE A 197 34.46 11.32 -30.27
C ILE A 197 34.23 11.76 -28.82
N ALA A 198 35.18 12.50 -28.22
CA ALA A 198 35.07 13.01 -26.85
C ALA A 198 33.90 13.98 -26.66
N TRP A 199 33.67 14.88 -27.64
CA TRP A 199 32.51 15.76 -27.63
C TRP A 199 31.20 14.96 -27.74
N TRP A 200 31.12 14.01 -28.68
CA TRP A 200 29.93 13.20 -28.92
C TRP A 200 29.52 12.38 -27.70
N ILE A 201 30.47 11.70 -27.02
CA ILE A 201 30.16 10.94 -25.79
C ILE A 201 29.88 11.83 -24.57
N SER A 202 30.26 13.12 -24.61
CA SER A 202 29.99 14.08 -23.53
C SER A 202 28.60 14.72 -23.63
N GLN A 203 27.92 14.56 -24.77
CA GLN A 203 26.57 15.08 -24.94
C GLN A 203 25.63 14.38 -23.95
N PRO A 204 24.70 15.12 -23.33
CA PRO A 204 23.65 14.51 -22.53
C PRO A 204 22.87 13.50 -23.37
N ILE A 205 22.68 12.28 -22.86
CA ILE A 205 21.78 11.31 -23.46
C ILE A 205 20.36 11.81 -23.16
N ALA A 206 19.75 12.51 -24.12
CA ALA A 206 18.36 12.92 -24.00
C ALA A 206 17.46 11.68 -24.05
N PRO A 207 16.50 11.53 -23.12
CA PRO A 207 15.52 10.47 -23.22
C PRO A 207 14.71 10.64 -24.53
N PRO A 208 14.32 9.54 -25.20
CA PRO A 208 13.46 9.62 -26.36
C PRO A 208 12.13 10.29 -25.99
N ALA A 209 11.57 11.08 -26.90
CA ALA A 209 10.25 11.67 -26.71
C ALA A 209 9.19 10.56 -26.54
N PRO A 210 8.18 10.75 -25.68
CA PRO A 210 7.12 9.77 -25.50
C PRO A 210 6.35 9.56 -26.82
N ASP A 211 6.16 8.30 -27.20
CA ASP A 211 5.42 7.88 -28.40
C ASP A 211 3.90 7.94 -28.14
N LEU A 212 3.34 9.15 -28.12
CA LEU A 212 1.92 9.42 -27.88
C LEU A 212 1.26 10.12 -29.07
N SER A 213 0.02 9.75 -29.37
CA SER A 213 -0.77 10.41 -30.42
C SER A 213 -1.26 11.80 -29.99
N ALA A 214 -1.65 12.64 -30.95
CA ALA A 214 -2.23 13.95 -30.64
C ALA A 214 -3.51 13.85 -29.80
N GLU A 215 -4.34 12.82 -30.06
CA GLU A 215 -5.55 12.56 -29.27
C GLU A 215 -5.24 12.14 -27.84
N GLN A 216 -4.20 11.33 -27.63
CA GLN A 216 -3.72 10.95 -26.30
C GLN A 216 -3.19 12.16 -25.53
N LEU A 217 -2.46 13.07 -26.20
CA LEU A 217 -2.01 14.31 -25.56
C LEU A 217 -3.19 15.21 -25.13
N ILE A 218 -4.21 15.36 -25.99
CA ILE A 218 -5.44 16.11 -25.65
C ILE A 218 -6.15 15.44 -24.47
N PHE A 219 -6.27 14.11 -24.48
CA PHE A 219 -6.87 13.35 -23.39
C PHE A 219 -6.14 13.58 -22.06
N LEU A 220 -4.81 13.44 -22.01
CA LEU A 220 -4.03 13.62 -20.78
C LEU A 220 -4.11 15.07 -20.27
N ARG A 221 -4.10 16.06 -21.16
CA ARG A 221 -4.29 17.47 -20.80
C ARG A 221 -5.68 17.74 -20.22
N ARG A 222 -6.73 17.11 -20.75
CA ARG A 222 -8.08 17.16 -20.17
C ARG A 222 -8.10 16.62 -18.74
N ILE A 223 -7.50 15.44 -18.53
CA ILE A 223 -7.41 14.83 -17.20
C ILE A 223 -6.61 15.74 -16.26
N ALA A 224 -5.50 16.34 -16.70
CA ALA A 224 -4.73 17.29 -15.90
C ALA A 224 -5.57 18.51 -15.46
N ARG A 225 -6.38 19.07 -16.38
CA ARG A 225 -7.27 20.19 -16.08
C ARG A 225 -8.35 19.82 -15.06
N LYS A 226 -8.97 18.65 -15.18
CA LYS A 226 -9.95 18.13 -14.21
C LYS A 226 -9.32 17.84 -12.84
N THR A 227 -8.15 17.21 -12.81
CA THR A 227 -7.41 16.95 -11.56
C THR A 227 -7.03 18.25 -10.85
N TRP A 228 -6.60 19.29 -11.56
CA TRP A 228 -6.34 20.60 -10.96
C TRP A 228 -7.61 21.21 -10.33
N HIS A 229 -8.77 20.99 -10.95
CA HIS A 229 -10.03 21.53 -10.46
C HIS A 229 -10.37 21.07 -9.03
N PHE A 230 -9.86 19.90 -8.58
CA PHE A 230 -9.93 19.47 -7.18
C PHE A 230 -9.32 20.51 -6.23
N PHE A 231 -8.06 20.90 -6.48
CA PHE A 231 -7.34 21.86 -5.63
C PHE A 231 -7.89 23.27 -5.75
N GLU A 232 -8.43 23.64 -6.91
CA GLU A 232 -9.12 24.90 -7.11
C GLU A 232 -10.41 25.00 -6.28
N THR A 233 -11.12 23.88 -6.12
CA THR A 233 -12.39 23.80 -5.41
C THR A 233 -12.22 23.69 -3.90
N PHE A 234 -11.31 22.83 -3.44
CA PHE A 234 -11.25 22.45 -2.03
C PHE A 234 -10.17 23.18 -1.23
N VAL A 235 -9.12 23.72 -1.87
CA VAL A 235 -8.09 24.50 -1.17
C VAL A 235 -8.47 25.97 -1.20
N THR A 236 -9.26 26.37 -0.20
CA THR A 236 -9.86 27.71 -0.10
C THR A 236 -9.58 28.36 1.25
N ALA A 237 -9.94 29.64 1.39
CA ALA A 237 -9.81 30.36 2.66
C ALA A 237 -10.60 29.71 3.81
N GLN A 238 -11.71 29.01 3.54
CA GLN A 238 -12.50 28.31 4.56
C GLN A 238 -11.73 27.16 5.21
N GLU A 239 -10.92 26.45 4.42
CA GLU A 239 -10.05 25.36 4.86
C GLU A 239 -8.64 25.86 5.21
N ASN A 240 -8.49 27.17 5.50
CA ASN A 240 -7.21 27.84 5.77
C ASN A 240 -6.13 27.63 4.68
N TRP A 241 -6.55 27.42 3.44
CA TRP A 241 -5.71 27.08 2.29
C TRP A 241 -4.94 25.75 2.46
N LEU A 242 -5.45 24.85 3.31
CA LEU A 242 -4.97 23.48 3.42
C LEU A 242 -5.87 22.54 2.59
N PRO A 243 -5.32 21.52 1.93
CA PRO A 243 -6.12 20.53 1.23
C PRO A 243 -6.82 19.59 2.23
N PRO A 244 -8.14 19.32 2.09
CA PRO A 244 -8.77 18.26 2.86
C PRO A 244 -8.20 16.89 2.46
N ASP A 245 -8.39 15.89 3.30
CA ASP A 245 -7.86 14.54 3.10
C ASP A 245 -8.53 13.87 1.92
N ASN A 246 -9.87 13.90 1.93
CA ASN A 246 -10.69 13.36 0.87
C ASN A 246 -12.02 14.11 0.74
N PHE A 247 -12.59 13.99 -0.46
CA PHE A 247 -13.96 14.35 -0.78
C PHE A 247 -14.69 13.07 -1.24
N GLN A 248 -15.80 12.74 -0.60
CA GLN A 248 -16.65 11.62 -0.97
C GLN A 248 -17.91 12.15 -1.67
N GLU A 249 -18.24 11.58 -2.83
CA GLU A 249 -19.42 11.95 -3.62
C GLU A 249 -20.62 11.06 -3.25
N GLU A 250 -20.41 9.74 -3.22
CA GLU A 250 -21.39 8.71 -2.84
C GLU A 250 -20.85 7.81 -1.72
N PRO A 251 -21.69 7.24 -0.84
CA PRO A 251 -23.16 7.29 -0.83
C PRO A 251 -23.75 8.59 -0.26
N PHE A 252 -22.91 9.49 0.26
CA PHE A 252 -23.30 10.84 0.63
C PHE A 252 -22.14 11.80 0.33
N THR A 253 -22.49 13.04 0.03
CA THR A 253 -21.53 14.08 -0.29
C THR A 253 -20.91 14.66 0.98
N GLY A 254 -19.58 14.57 1.14
CA GLY A 254 -18.89 15.03 2.34
C GLY A 254 -17.40 15.30 2.13
N VAL A 255 -16.88 16.34 2.80
CA VAL A 255 -15.44 16.68 2.83
C VAL A 255 -14.87 16.27 4.17
N ALA A 256 -13.81 15.45 4.17
CA ALA A 256 -13.04 15.15 5.36
C ALA A 256 -12.10 16.31 5.68
N ALA A 257 -12.53 17.23 6.54
CA ALA A 257 -11.83 18.46 6.94
C ALA A 257 -10.60 18.21 7.84
N ARG A 258 -9.72 17.29 7.42
CA ARG A 258 -8.41 17.02 8.03
C ARG A 258 -7.33 16.98 6.95
N THR A 259 -6.07 17.18 7.30
CA THR A 259 -4.96 17.15 6.33
C THR A 259 -3.70 16.53 6.93
N SER A 260 -2.82 16.05 6.06
CA SER A 260 -1.52 15.46 6.40
C SER A 260 -0.36 16.26 5.80
N PRO A 261 0.87 16.12 6.33
CA PRO A 261 2.04 16.79 5.76
C PRO A 261 2.26 16.45 4.27
N THR A 262 2.01 15.20 3.87
CA THR A 262 2.10 14.77 2.47
C THR A 262 1.05 15.46 1.58
N ASN A 263 -0.21 15.56 2.02
CA ASN A 263 -1.26 16.28 1.29
C ASN A 263 -0.87 17.75 1.06
N ILE A 264 -0.34 18.42 2.09
CA ILE A 264 0.08 19.82 2.02
C ILE A 264 1.22 20.01 1.00
N GLY A 265 2.25 19.15 1.06
CA GLY A 265 3.37 19.21 0.13
C GLY A 265 2.95 19.04 -1.33
N LEU A 266 2.07 18.07 -1.60
CA LEU A 266 1.54 17.82 -2.94
C LEU A 266 0.65 18.97 -3.44
N ALA A 267 -0.18 19.56 -2.57
CA ALA A 267 -1.01 20.72 -2.94
C ALA A 267 -0.17 21.97 -3.27
N LEU A 268 0.93 22.19 -2.56
CA LEU A 268 1.86 23.28 -2.85
C LEU A 268 2.54 23.10 -4.21
N LEU A 269 3.00 21.88 -4.52
CA LEU A 269 3.56 21.57 -5.83
C LEU A 269 2.51 21.57 -6.95
N ALA A 270 1.25 21.22 -6.65
CA ALA A 270 0.14 21.33 -7.57
C ALA A 270 -0.09 22.79 -8.02
N ASN A 271 0.13 23.79 -7.16
CA ASN A 271 0.08 25.20 -7.57
C ASN A 271 1.13 25.53 -8.64
N LEU A 272 2.36 25.02 -8.50
CA LEU A 272 3.40 25.18 -9.52
C LEU A 272 3.07 24.42 -10.81
N ALA A 273 2.58 23.19 -10.70
CA ALA A 273 2.16 22.38 -11.85
C ALA A 273 1.02 23.07 -12.63
N ALA A 274 0.03 23.63 -11.93
CA ALA A 274 -1.05 24.39 -12.53
C ALA A 274 -0.54 25.60 -13.30
N ARG A 275 0.45 26.34 -12.75
CA ARG A 275 1.11 27.40 -13.50
C ARG A 275 1.80 26.85 -14.75
N ASP A 276 2.53 25.74 -14.64
CA ASP A 276 3.28 25.17 -15.77
C ASP A 276 2.38 24.67 -16.91
N PHE A 277 1.11 24.37 -16.60
CA PHE A 277 0.05 24.08 -17.57
C PHE A 277 -0.71 25.32 -18.08
N GLY A 278 -0.50 26.50 -17.48
CA GLY A 278 -1.25 27.73 -17.79
C GLY A 278 -2.61 27.84 -17.10
N TYR A 279 -2.89 26.98 -16.11
CA TYR A 279 -4.14 26.93 -15.35
C TYR A 279 -4.24 28.00 -14.25
N LEU A 280 -3.10 28.54 -13.81
CA LEU A 280 -3.00 29.48 -12.69
C LEU A 280 -2.00 30.59 -13.02
N SER A 281 -2.37 31.85 -12.78
CA SER A 281 -1.49 33.01 -13.00
C SER A 281 -0.43 33.15 -11.89
N LEU A 282 0.66 33.89 -12.16
CA LEU A 282 1.75 34.08 -11.19
C LEU A 282 1.26 34.70 -9.88
N GLY A 283 0.42 35.74 -9.94
CA GLY A 283 -0.15 36.38 -8.76
C GLY A 283 -0.96 35.40 -7.90
N ARG A 284 -1.69 34.48 -8.53
CA ARG A 284 -2.50 33.48 -7.82
C ARG A 284 -1.65 32.35 -7.22
N VAL A 285 -0.55 31.96 -7.86
CA VAL A 285 0.46 31.07 -7.26
C VAL A 285 1.01 31.70 -5.98
N VAL A 286 1.42 32.97 -6.04
CA VAL A 286 1.96 33.71 -4.89
C VAL A 286 0.92 33.79 -3.77
N GLN A 287 -0.30 34.22 -4.07
CA GLN A 287 -1.36 34.35 -3.07
C GLN A 287 -1.67 33.03 -2.36
N ARG A 288 -1.86 31.94 -3.12
CA ARG A 288 -2.18 30.61 -2.55
C ARG A 288 -1.02 30.06 -1.72
N THR A 289 0.21 30.23 -2.21
CA THR A 289 1.42 29.76 -1.52
C THR A 289 1.66 30.56 -0.24
N GLU A 290 1.56 31.88 -0.29
CA GLU A 290 1.69 32.76 0.87
C GLU A 290 0.66 32.42 1.95
N ALA A 291 -0.61 32.27 1.57
CA ALA A 291 -1.66 31.92 2.52
C ALA A 291 -1.45 30.55 3.17
N THR A 292 -0.98 29.56 2.39
CA THR A 292 -0.66 28.22 2.90
C THR A 292 0.53 28.25 3.86
N ILE A 293 1.63 28.93 3.48
CA ILE A 293 2.83 29.09 4.33
C ILE A 293 2.48 29.85 5.61
N ALA A 294 1.67 30.90 5.53
CA ALA A 294 1.18 31.64 6.70
C ALA A 294 0.35 30.76 7.65
N THR A 295 -0.44 29.82 7.11
CA THR A 295 -1.12 28.80 7.92
C THR A 295 -0.14 27.82 8.54
N LEU A 296 0.82 27.30 7.77
CA LEU A 296 1.84 26.37 8.29
C LEU A 296 2.63 26.97 9.46
N LEU A 297 2.99 28.26 9.39
CA LEU A 297 3.67 29.00 10.46
C LEU A 297 2.87 29.08 11.78
N ARG A 298 1.55 28.87 11.75
CA ARG A 298 0.66 28.89 12.92
C ARG A 298 0.37 27.50 13.50
N LEU A 299 0.67 26.43 12.77
CA LEU A 299 0.40 25.06 13.24
C LEU A 299 1.36 24.66 14.36
N ASP A 300 0.84 23.94 15.36
CA ASP A 300 1.64 23.32 16.42
C ASP A 300 2.56 22.25 15.83
N ARG A 301 3.81 22.18 16.31
CA ARG A 301 4.86 21.28 15.78
C ARG A 301 5.65 20.61 16.90
N HIS A 302 6.27 19.49 16.59
CA HIS A 302 7.23 18.81 17.47
C HIS A 302 8.62 18.81 16.84
N ARG A 303 9.59 19.53 17.42
CA ARG A 303 10.96 19.65 16.89
C ARG A 303 11.03 20.03 15.40
N GLY A 304 10.16 20.94 14.99
CA GLY A 304 10.02 21.37 13.59
C GLY A 304 9.12 20.47 12.73
N HIS A 305 8.82 19.24 13.16
CA HIS A 305 7.92 18.33 12.46
C HIS A 305 6.45 18.68 12.65
N PHE A 306 5.67 18.48 11.58
CA PHE A 306 4.22 18.53 11.62
C PHE A 306 3.66 17.18 12.06
N TYR A 307 2.52 17.20 12.76
CA TYR A 307 1.79 16.00 13.13
C TYR A 307 1.10 15.38 11.91
N ASN A 308 0.78 14.09 11.97
CA ASN A 308 0.14 13.39 10.85
C ASN A 308 -1.22 13.97 10.45
N TRP A 309 -1.96 14.55 11.40
CA TRP A 309 -3.32 15.02 11.16
C TRP A 309 -3.60 16.36 11.83
N TYR A 310 -4.11 17.32 11.04
CA TYR A 310 -4.68 18.58 11.52
C TYR A 310 -6.09 18.74 10.98
N ASP A 311 -6.98 19.30 11.78
CA ASP A 311 -8.28 19.80 11.29
C ASP A 311 -8.05 21.08 10.45
N THR A 312 -8.50 21.09 9.21
CA THR A 312 -8.22 22.15 8.23
C THR A 312 -8.90 23.47 8.56
N ARG A 313 -9.97 23.45 9.37
CA ARG A 313 -10.77 24.65 9.71
C ARG A 313 -10.30 25.28 11.00
N THR A 314 -10.02 24.45 12.01
CA THR A 314 -9.66 24.88 13.36
C THR A 314 -8.15 24.95 13.59
N LEU A 315 -7.35 24.37 12.69
CA LEU A 315 -5.89 24.26 12.78
C LEU A 315 -5.38 23.45 13.98
N LYS A 316 -6.28 22.75 14.69
CA LYS A 316 -5.91 21.92 15.84
C LYS A 316 -5.33 20.58 15.36
N PRO A 317 -4.23 20.11 15.97
CA PRO A 317 -3.75 18.76 15.72
C PRO A 317 -4.75 17.73 16.25
N LEU A 318 -4.93 16.64 15.50
CA LEU A 318 -5.83 15.55 15.88
C LEU A 318 -5.05 14.48 16.68
N LEU A 319 -5.70 13.89 17.69
CA LEU A 319 -5.11 12.85 18.52
C LEU A 319 -5.20 11.47 17.82
N PRO A 320 -4.19 10.59 18.02
CA PRO A 320 -2.96 10.79 18.79
C PRO A 320 -1.96 11.74 18.09
N LEU A 321 -1.17 12.49 18.87
CA LEU A 321 -0.13 13.35 18.33
C LEU A 321 1.04 12.49 17.86
N TYR A 322 1.17 12.32 16.55
CA TYR A 322 2.15 11.42 15.95
C TYR A 322 2.93 12.13 14.86
N VAL A 323 4.24 11.87 14.80
CA VAL A 323 5.15 12.36 13.77
C VAL A 323 5.62 11.17 12.92
N SER A 324 5.26 11.16 11.64
CA SER A 324 5.69 10.17 10.64
C SER A 324 7.01 10.60 9.98
N SER A 325 7.96 9.66 9.89
CA SER A 325 9.23 9.88 9.19
C SER A 325 9.02 10.11 7.68
N VAL A 326 8.09 9.37 7.07
CA VAL A 326 7.76 9.47 5.64
C VAL A 326 7.06 10.79 5.34
N ASP A 327 6.01 11.13 6.09
CA ASP A 327 5.24 12.36 5.82
C ASP A 327 6.11 13.61 6.00
N SER A 328 6.97 13.59 7.03
CA SER A 328 7.94 14.66 7.26
C SER A 328 8.96 14.76 6.12
N GLY A 329 9.50 13.62 5.67
CA GLY A 329 10.47 13.59 4.58
C GLY A 329 9.88 14.03 3.24
N ASN A 330 8.67 13.59 2.93
CA ASN A 330 7.91 14.01 1.75
C ASN A 330 7.64 15.51 1.78
N LEU A 331 7.11 16.04 2.89
CA LEU A 331 6.87 17.48 3.02
C LEU A 331 8.17 18.28 2.89
N ALA A 332 9.27 17.86 3.52
CA ALA A 332 10.56 18.52 3.39
C ALA A 332 11.05 18.53 1.92
N GLY A 333 11.00 17.39 1.23
CA GLY A 333 11.36 17.29 -0.18
C GLY A 333 10.50 18.19 -1.08
N HIS A 334 9.18 18.22 -0.84
CA HIS A 334 8.25 19.07 -1.57
C HIS A 334 8.49 20.56 -1.32
N LEU A 335 8.72 20.99 -0.07
CA LEU A 335 9.01 22.39 0.28
C LEU A 335 10.33 22.87 -0.30
N LEU A 336 11.37 22.03 -0.31
CA LEU A 336 12.65 22.35 -0.96
C LEU A 336 12.48 22.52 -2.48
N THR A 337 11.64 21.68 -3.10
CA THR A 337 11.30 21.78 -4.53
C THR A 337 10.47 23.03 -4.83
N LEU A 338 9.50 23.35 -3.97
CA LEU A 338 8.70 24.56 -4.03
C LEU A 338 9.60 25.80 -3.96
N GLY A 339 10.51 25.86 -2.99
CA GLY A 339 11.44 26.98 -2.86
C GLY A 339 12.34 27.18 -4.08
N ALA A 340 12.75 26.10 -4.74
CA ALA A 340 13.47 26.17 -6.01
C ALA A 340 12.57 26.68 -7.16
N GLY A 341 11.33 26.20 -7.26
CA GLY A 341 10.36 26.65 -8.26
C GLY A 341 9.98 28.12 -8.09
N LEU A 342 9.81 28.61 -6.86
CA LEU A 342 9.52 30.02 -6.59
C LEU A 342 10.68 30.94 -7.02
N ARG A 343 11.94 30.50 -6.85
CA ARG A 343 13.11 31.24 -7.35
C ARG A 343 13.19 31.22 -8.87
N GLU A 344 12.91 30.08 -9.50
CA GLU A 344 12.84 29.97 -10.96
C GLU A 344 11.87 30.98 -11.57
N LEU A 345 10.73 31.24 -10.90
CA LEU A 345 9.76 32.24 -11.35
C LEU A 345 10.28 33.69 -11.33
N THR A 346 11.36 33.99 -10.60
CA THR A 346 11.97 35.34 -10.61
C THR A 346 12.69 35.65 -11.91
N ASP A 347 13.21 34.62 -12.58
CA ASP A 347 13.95 34.72 -13.84
C ASP A 347 13.09 34.33 -15.06
N ALA A 348 11.84 33.93 -14.82
CA ALA A 348 10.90 33.55 -15.88
C ALA A 348 10.31 34.78 -16.59
N THR A 349 9.98 34.61 -17.87
CA THR A 349 9.23 35.58 -18.67
C THR A 349 7.82 35.81 -18.11
N ILE A 350 7.33 37.05 -18.15
CA ILE A 350 6.01 37.38 -17.58
C ILE A 350 4.85 36.79 -18.37
N PHE A 351 5.04 36.58 -19.68
CA PHE A 351 4.08 35.91 -20.54
C PHE A 351 4.59 34.50 -20.86
N ASP A 352 3.76 33.50 -20.57
CA ASP A 352 3.99 32.11 -20.93
C ASP A 352 2.95 31.68 -21.98
N PRO A 353 3.37 31.24 -23.19
CA PRO A 353 2.46 30.70 -24.20
C PRO A 353 1.57 29.56 -23.70
N GLN A 354 1.96 28.85 -22.62
CA GLN A 354 1.15 27.80 -22.01
C GLN A 354 -0.18 28.31 -21.47
N ILE A 355 -0.35 29.59 -21.19
CA ILE A 355 -1.64 30.19 -20.79
C ILE A 355 -2.74 29.80 -21.80
N PHE A 356 -2.48 29.97 -23.10
CA PHE A 356 -3.45 29.65 -24.15
C PHE A 356 -3.63 28.14 -24.35
N ALA A 357 -2.60 27.35 -24.05
CA ALA A 357 -2.73 25.90 -24.01
C ALA A 357 -3.67 25.45 -22.86
N GLY A 358 -3.56 26.07 -21.69
CA GLY A 358 -4.45 25.77 -20.56
C GLY A 358 -5.90 26.24 -20.77
N LEU A 359 -6.10 27.37 -21.47
CA LEU A 359 -7.44 27.80 -21.89
C LEU A 359 -8.07 26.82 -22.88
N ARG A 360 -7.29 26.26 -23.83
CA ARG A 360 -7.75 25.19 -24.73
C ARG A 360 -8.16 23.94 -23.98
N ASP A 361 -7.42 23.54 -22.95
CA ASP A 361 -7.77 22.37 -22.13
C ASP A 361 -9.13 22.56 -21.43
N THR A 362 -9.41 23.78 -20.97
CA THR A 362 -10.71 24.13 -20.36
C THR A 362 -11.83 24.17 -21.40
N LEU A 363 -11.56 24.70 -22.60
CA LEU A 363 -12.50 24.73 -23.71
C LEU A 363 -12.86 23.33 -24.20
N GLU A 364 -11.91 22.40 -24.26
CA GLU A 364 -12.14 21.00 -24.65
C GLU A 364 -13.11 20.30 -23.69
N ILE A 365 -13.01 20.57 -22.38
CA ILE A 365 -13.98 20.04 -21.40
C ILE A 365 -15.38 20.58 -21.69
N LEU A 366 -15.50 21.90 -21.91
CA LEU A 366 -16.79 22.52 -22.24
C LEU A 366 -17.40 21.95 -23.51
N ARG A 367 -16.60 21.81 -24.57
CA ARG A 367 -17.02 21.24 -25.85
C ARG A 367 -17.61 19.83 -25.70
N ARG A 368 -16.99 18.99 -24.87
CA ARG A 368 -17.50 17.62 -24.62
C ARG A 368 -18.81 17.61 -23.84
N LEU A 369 -19.03 18.58 -22.96
CA LEU A 369 -20.28 18.70 -22.20
C LEU A 369 -21.42 19.30 -23.04
N THR A 370 -21.13 20.22 -23.96
CA THR A 370 -22.15 20.89 -24.79
C THR A 370 -22.44 20.19 -26.12
N GLY A 371 -21.46 19.49 -26.70
CA GLY A 371 -21.44 19.14 -28.12
C GLY A 371 -20.99 20.29 -29.02
N GLU A 372 -21.33 20.24 -30.32
CA GLU A 372 -20.99 21.31 -31.28
C GLU A 372 -21.78 22.60 -31.01
N ASP A 373 -21.07 23.67 -30.66
CA ASP A 373 -21.61 25.02 -30.47
C ASP A 373 -20.76 26.04 -31.25
N ALA A 374 -21.43 26.95 -31.97
CA ALA A 374 -20.77 27.91 -32.85
C ALA A 374 -19.89 28.93 -32.09
N ALA A 375 -20.31 29.33 -30.88
CA ALA A 375 -19.54 30.26 -30.04
C ALA A 375 -18.28 29.58 -29.48
N LEU A 376 -18.37 28.29 -29.11
CA LEU A 376 -17.20 27.52 -28.68
C LEU A 376 -16.22 27.26 -29.84
N SER A 377 -16.74 26.99 -31.04
CA SER A 377 -15.92 26.78 -32.24
C SER A 377 -15.15 28.05 -32.65
N GLN A 378 -15.78 29.22 -32.47
CA GLN A 378 -15.11 30.50 -32.68
C GLN A 378 -13.95 30.71 -31.68
N LEU A 379 -14.17 30.43 -30.39
CA LEU A 379 -13.13 30.51 -29.37
C LEU A 379 -11.95 29.58 -29.65
N GLU A 380 -12.23 28.36 -30.12
CA GLU A 380 -11.21 27.38 -30.48
C GLU A 380 -10.29 27.93 -31.58
N THR A 381 -10.89 28.48 -32.64
CA THR A 381 -10.15 29.07 -33.78
C THR A 381 -9.27 30.25 -33.33
N GLU A 382 -9.75 31.08 -32.40
CA GLU A 382 -8.96 32.19 -31.85
C GLU A 382 -7.81 31.68 -30.94
N LEU A 383 -8.03 30.60 -30.19
CA LEU A 383 -7.03 30.00 -29.30
C LEU A 383 -5.93 29.19 -30.02
N GLU A 384 -6.16 28.76 -31.26
CA GLU A 384 -5.12 28.17 -32.11
C GLU A 384 -4.00 29.17 -32.43
N GLN A 385 -4.31 30.46 -32.44
CA GLN A 385 -3.35 31.53 -32.72
C GLN A 385 -2.61 31.93 -31.44
N THR A 386 -1.52 31.25 -31.14
CA THR A 386 -0.68 31.60 -29.97
C THR A 386 0.07 32.92 -30.24
N PRO A 387 -0.16 33.98 -29.45
CA PRO A 387 0.47 35.28 -29.68
C PRO A 387 1.96 35.24 -29.35
N SER A 388 2.76 35.96 -30.13
CA SER A 388 4.22 36.05 -29.95
C SER A 388 4.67 37.30 -29.19
N THR A 389 3.79 38.28 -28.97
CA THR A 389 4.09 39.51 -28.24
C THR A 389 3.14 39.74 -27.08
N LEU A 390 3.60 40.51 -26.09
CA LEU A 390 2.85 40.79 -24.88
C LEU A 390 1.54 41.54 -25.15
N ARG A 391 1.56 42.58 -25.98
CA ARG A 391 0.34 43.32 -26.37
C ARG A 391 -0.65 42.43 -27.10
N ALA A 392 -0.18 41.56 -27.99
CA ALA A 392 -1.04 40.61 -28.70
C ALA A 392 -1.71 39.62 -27.72
N ALA A 393 -0.97 39.15 -26.71
CA ALA A 393 -1.49 38.29 -25.66
C ALA A 393 -2.57 39.00 -24.82
N CYS A 394 -2.32 40.22 -24.35
CA CYS A 394 -3.31 41.02 -23.60
C CYS A 394 -4.58 41.27 -24.43
N ALA A 395 -4.45 41.63 -25.70
CA ALA A 395 -5.59 41.89 -26.58
C ALA A 395 -6.42 40.62 -26.86
N LEU A 396 -5.77 39.47 -27.02
CA LEU A 396 -6.46 38.19 -27.19
C LEU A 396 -7.19 37.79 -25.91
N LEU A 397 -6.53 37.81 -24.74
CA LEU A 397 -7.16 37.48 -23.46
C LEU A 397 -8.38 38.37 -23.14
N GLU A 398 -8.32 39.67 -23.47
CA GLU A 398 -9.48 40.56 -23.29
C GLU A 398 -10.67 40.17 -24.17
N ARG A 399 -10.43 39.79 -25.44
CA ARG A 399 -11.49 39.31 -26.33
C ARG A 399 -12.08 37.99 -25.84
N LEU A 400 -11.22 37.03 -25.50
CA LEU A 400 -11.61 35.72 -24.99
C LEU A 400 -12.41 35.85 -23.69
N GLY A 401 -12.01 36.75 -22.77
CA GLY A 401 -12.76 37.02 -21.53
C GLY A 401 -14.16 37.56 -21.79
N LYS A 402 -14.32 38.50 -22.74
CA LYS A 402 -15.64 39.03 -23.15
C LYS A 402 -16.54 37.95 -23.77
N GLN A 403 -15.98 37.11 -24.64
CA GLN A 403 -16.70 35.99 -25.25
C GLN A 403 -17.09 34.93 -24.20
N ALA A 404 -16.17 34.58 -23.29
CA ALA A 404 -16.45 33.66 -22.19
C ALA A 404 -17.57 34.18 -21.27
N ALA A 405 -17.59 35.48 -20.96
CA ALA A 405 -18.68 36.09 -20.18
C ALA A 405 -20.04 36.00 -20.90
N GLN A 406 -20.07 36.13 -22.23
CA GLN A 406 -21.29 35.94 -23.03
C GLN A 406 -21.78 34.49 -22.95
N ILE A 407 -20.86 33.52 -23.00
CA ILE A 407 -21.18 32.09 -22.86
C ILE A 407 -21.73 31.80 -21.46
N VAL A 408 -21.09 32.31 -20.40
CA VAL A 408 -21.59 32.17 -19.02
C VAL A 408 -23.03 32.71 -18.90
N ALA A 409 -23.32 33.86 -19.51
CA ALA A 409 -24.66 34.43 -19.51
C ALA A 409 -25.66 33.57 -20.31
N ALA A 410 -25.25 33.01 -21.46
CA ALA A 410 -26.09 32.13 -22.28
C ALA A 410 -26.39 30.78 -21.59
N LEU A 411 -25.49 30.30 -20.74
CA LEU A 411 -25.60 29.03 -20.02
C LEU A 411 -26.25 29.15 -18.63
N ALA A 412 -26.80 30.31 -18.27
CA ALA A 412 -27.31 30.59 -16.92
C ALA A 412 -28.38 29.60 -16.40
N ASN A 413 -29.14 28.97 -17.30
CA ASN A 413 -30.24 28.02 -17.01
C ASN A 413 -29.91 26.55 -17.37
N ARG A 414 -28.65 26.21 -17.63
CA ARG A 414 -28.20 24.85 -17.99
C ARG A 414 -27.71 24.07 -16.76
N GLU A 415 -27.26 22.83 -16.98
CA GLU A 415 -26.66 21.96 -15.96
C GLU A 415 -25.53 22.66 -15.18
N GLU A 416 -25.39 22.32 -13.90
CA GLU A 416 -24.53 23.01 -12.95
C GLU A 416 -23.04 22.91 -13.32
N ASP A 417 -22.58 21.74 -13.79
CA ASP A 417 -21.20 21.50 -14.23
C ASP A 417 -20.82 22.35 -15.45
N LEU A 418 -21.73 22.46 -16.42
CA LEU A 418 -21.54 23.23 -17.64
C LEU A 418 -21.29 24.72 -17.32
N LYS A 419 -22.09 25.25 -16.39
CA LYS A 419 -21.98 26.61 -15.90
C LYS A 419 -20.68 26.82 -15.13
N ALA A 420 -20.28 25.86 -14.29
CA ALA A 420 -19.04 25.92 -13.52
C ALA A 420 -17.81 26.02 -14.45
N TRP A 421 -17.71 25.16 -15.47
CA TRP A 421 -16.60 25.19 -16.42
C TRP A 421 -16.55 26.47 -17.27
N ALA A 422 -17.70 27.04 -17.63
CA ALA A 422 -17.75 28.31 -18.36
C ALA A 422 -17.26 29.47 -17.49
N GLN A 423 -17.64 29.49 -16.20
CA GLN A 423 -17.15 30.48 -15.23
C GLN A 423 -15.65 30.34 -14.98
N ILE A 424 -15.13 29.11 -14.94
CA ILE A 424 -13.70 28.83 -14.83
C ILE A 424 -12.93 29.40 -16.03
N LEU A 425 -13.44 29.18 -17.26
CA LEU A 425 -12.82 29.72 -18.47
C LEU A 425 -12.78 31.26 -18.43
N GLN A 426 -13.90 31.89 -18.09
CA GLN A 426 -13.97 33.35 -17.94
C GLN A 426 -12.95 33.86 -16.90
N ARG A 427 -12.96 33.26 -15.70
CA ARG A 427 -12.07 33.64 -14.61
C ARG A 427 -10.60 33.49 -14.99
N ASN A 428 -10.21 32.42 -15.67
CA ASN A 428 -8.80 32.24 -16.08
C ASN A 428 -8.37 33.28 -17.12
N CYS A 429 -9.23 33.67 -18.07
CA CYS A 429 -8.95 34.78 -18.98
C CYS A 429 -8.72 36.11 -18.22
N GLU A 430 -9.59 36.40 -17.26
CA GLU A 430 -9.51 37.62 -16.43
C GLU A 430 -8.26 37.63 -15.54
N GLU A 431 -8.00 36.54 -14.80
CA GLU A 431 -6.85 36.41 -13.89
C GLU A 431 -5.50 36.55 -14.62
N HIS A 432 -5.36 35.98 -15.82
CA HIS A 432 -4.14 36.12 -16.62
C HIS A 432 -3.99 37.51 -17.22
N LEU A 433 -5.08 38.11 -17.70
CA LEU A 433 -5.07 39.48 -18.23
C LEU A 433 -4.70 40.49 -17.13
N GLU A 434 -5.25 40.34 -15.94
CA GLU A 434 -4.95 41.18 -14.77
C GLU A 434 -3.47 41.07 -14.38
N GLU A 435 -2.90 39.86 -14.33
CA GLU A 435 -1.48 39.67 -14.00
C GLU A 435 -0.56 40.33 -15.03
N LEU A 436 -0.83 40.15 -16.33
CA LEU A 436 -0.04 40.79 -17.39
C LEU A 436 -0.14 42.32 -17.33
N ARG A 437 -1.34 42.87 -17.08
CA ARG A 437 -1.54 44.32 -16.91
C ARG A 437 -0.91 44.86 -15.63
N PHE A 438 -0.85 44.05 -14.57
CA PHE A 438 -0.20 44.40 -13.32
C PHE A 438 1.31 44.57 -13.52
N LEU A 439 1.96 43.59 -14.17
CA LEU A 439 3.41 43.58 -14.40
C LEU A 439 3.86 44.45 -15.58
N ALA A 440 2.99 44.63 -16.59
CA ALA A 440 3.27 45.42 -17.78
C ALA A 440 2.13 46.43 -18.08
N PRO A 441 1.98 47.46 -17.24
CA PRO A 441 0.92 48.47 -17.40
C PRO A 441 0.95 49.19 -18.76
N TRP A 442 2.11 49.28 -19.42
CA TRP A 442 2.25 49.85 -20.76
C TRP A 442 1.48 49.08 -21.84
N SER A 443 1.21 47.79 -21.62
CA SER A 443 0.47 46.94 -22.57
C SER A 443 -1.01 47.34 -22.68
N ALA A 444 -1.57 47.99 -21.65
CA ALA A 444 -2.96 48.44 -21.61
C ALA A 444 -3.15 49.91 -22.08
N ARG A 445 -2.06 50.65 -22.30
CA ARG A 445 -2.07 52.08 -22.60
C ARG A 445 -1.96 52.32 -24.12
N ALA A 446 -3.11 52.45 -24.77
CA ALA A 446 -3.21 52.73 -26.21
C ALA A 446 -2.66 54.11 -26.61
N ASP A 447 -2.73 55.07 -25.70
CA ASP A 447 -2.13 56.40 -25.80
C ASP A 447 -0.59 56.35 -25.89
N LEU A 448 0.05 55.50 -25.09
CA LEU A 448 1.51 55.31 -25.14
C LEU A 448 1.98 54.60 -26.43
N ALA A 449 1.10 53.82 -27.06
CA ALA A 449 1.38 53.13 -28.33
C ALA A 449 1.48 54.07 -29.54
N ASN A 450 0.84 55.24 -29.45
CA ASN A 450 0.75 56.21 -30.55
C ASN A 450 1.90 57.25 -30.54
N LEU A 451 2.74 57.25 -29.50
CA LEU A 451 3.92 58.11 -29.40
C LEU A 451 5.08 57.53 -30.22
N ARG A 452 5.72 58.34 -31.07
CA ARG A 452 6.92 57.94 -31.84
C ARG A 452 8.17 58.13 -30.99
N PRO A 453 8.87 57.06 -30.56
CA PRO A 453 10.10 57.22 -29.79
C PRO A 453 11.27 57.70 -30.67
N PRO A 454 12.30 58.33 -30.07
CA PRO A 454 13.59 58.58 -30.72
C PRO A 454 14.23 57.30 -31.28
N ALA A 455 14.96 57.40 -32.40
CA ALA A 455 15.48 56.23 -33.14
C ALA A 455 16.39 55.30 -32.31
N ASP A 456 17.08 55.84 -31.31
CA ASP A 456 17.93 55.13 -30.35
C ASP A 456 17.17 54.38 -29.24
N LEU A 457 15.87 54.68 -29.07
CA LEU A 457 14.97 54.09 -28.08
C LEU A 457 13.91 53.17 -28.69
N VAL A 458 13.70 53.23 -30.02
CA VAL A 458 12.73 52.38 -30.74
C VAL A 458 13.00 50.90 -30.48
N ASP A 459 14.24 50.45 -30.63
CA ASP A 459 14.59 49.03 -30.44
C ASP A 459 14.43 48.59 -28.98
N LYS A 460 14.75 49.46 -28.01
CA LYS A 460 14.61 49.17 -26.57
C LYS A 460 13.16 49.10 -26.11
N LEU A 461 12.31 49.99 -26.62
CA LEU A 461 10.87 49.96 -26.34
C LEU A 461 10.16 48.81 -27.07
N ALA A 462 10.66 48.41 -28.26
CA ALA A 462 10.19 47.21 -28.95
C ALA A 462 10.56 45.93 -28.20
N GLN A 463 11.73 45.88 -27.55
CA GLN A 463 12.13 44.76 -26.69
C GLN A 463 11.19 44.53 -25.49
N LEU A 464 10.51 45.57 -24.99
CA LEU A 464 9.49 45.41 -23.93
C LEU A 464 8.27 44.60 -24.39
N ASP A 465 7.97 44.57 -25.69
CA ASP A 465 6.91 43.72 -26.25
C ASP A 465 7.44 42.30 -26.56
N GLY A 466 8.77 42.11 -26.49
CA GLY A 466 9.52 40.86 -26.69
C GLY A 466 9.55 39.93 -25.49
N ASN A 467 8.61 40.07 -24.55
CA ASN A 467 8.40 39.20 -23.39
C ASN A 467 9.56 39.17 -22.36
N PRO A 468 9.84 40.30 -21.68
CA PRO A 468 10.89 40.35 -20.67
C PRO A 468 10.60 39.45 -19.45
N SER A 469 11.66 39.01 -18.78
CA SER A 469 11.61 38.33 -17.49
C SER A 469 11.18 39.25 -16.36
N LEU A 470 10.66 38.67 -15.27
CA LEU A 470 10.26 39.42 -14.09
C LEU A 470 11.44 40.21 -13.50
N ARG A 471 12.66 39.63 -13.51
CA ARG A 471 13.88 40.32 -13.08
C ARG A 471 14.25 41.47 -13.99
N GLU A 472 14.19 41.31 -15.31
CA GLU A 472 14.44 42.42 -16.26
C GLU A 472 13.46 43.58 -16.06
N ILE A 473 12.17 43.30 -15.80
CA ILE A 473 11.18 44.34 -15.49
C ILE A 473 11.53 45.06 -14.20
N SER A 474 11.99 44.32 -13.18
CA SER A 474 12.38 44.91 -11.89
C SER A 474 13.53 45.91 -12.00
N ASP A 475 14.33 45.86 -13.06
CA ASP A 475 15.46 46.77 -13.32
C ASP A 475 15.14 47.88 -14.34
N LEU A 476 13.89 47.98 -14.83
CA LEU A 476 13.50 48.99 -15.83
C LEU A 476 13.59 50.43 -15.32
N ASP A 477 13.44 50.67 -14.01
CA ASP A 477 13.59 51.99 -13.42
C ASP A 477 15.02 52.54 -13.56
N GLN A 478 16.03 51.68 -13.35
CA GLN A 478 17.45 52.02 -13.41
C GLN A 478 18.01 51.99 -14.83
N THR A 479 17.40 51.22 -15.73
CA THR A 479 17.91 51.03 -17.10
C THR A 479 17.22 51.94 -18.10
N LEU A 480 15.92 51.75 -18.35
CA LEU A 480 15.19 52.41 -19.41
C LEU A 480 14.46 53.67 -18.93
N ALA A 481 13.82 53.66 -17.75
CA ALA A 481 13.10 54.82 -17.24
C ALA A 481 14.04 56.00 -16.96
N ALA A 482 15.23 55.74 -16.39
CA ALA A 482 16.26 56.76 -16.16
C ALA A 482 16.74 57.45 -17.46
N GLN A 483 16.70 56.76 -18.61
CA GLN A 483 17.07 57.34 -19.92
C GLN A 483 15.96 58.21 -20.53
N LEU A 484 14.71 58.04 -20.07
CA LEU A 484 13.55 58.79 -20.53
C LEU A 484 13.29 60.06 -19.71
N GLU A 485 14.00 60.23 -18.59
CA GLU A 485 13.88 61.39 -17.71
C GLU A 485 14.39 62.69 -18.37
N GLY A 486 13.67 63.79 -18.13
CA GLY A 486 14.00 65.12 -18.67
C GLY A 486 13.41 65.42 -20.06
N GLN A 487 12.68 64.48 -20.65
CA GLN A 487 11.95 64.70 -21.92
C GLN A 487 10.43 64.76 -21.68
N LEU A 488 9.84 65.97 -21.69
CA LEU A 488 8.42 66.26 -21.37
C LEU A 488 7.39 65.37 -22.10
N TRP A 489 7.69 64.93 -23.32
CA TRP A 489 6.81 64.08 -24.15
C TRP A 489 6.93 62.55 -23.88
N LEU A 490 7.86 62.10 -23.03
CA LEU A 490 8.08 60.68 -22.67
C LEU A 490 7.95 60.44 -21.16
N GLU A 491 7.53 61.45 -20.39
CA GLU A 491 7.38 61.38 -18.94
C GLU A 491 6.35 60.32 -18.52
N GLU A 492 5.29 60.13 -19.29
CA GLU A 492 4.29 59.08 -19.02
C GLU A 492 4.85 57.66 -19.20
N TRP A 493 5.77 57.45 -20.16
CA TRP A 493 6.49 56.18 -20.28
C TRP A 493 7.37 55.94 -19.06
N ALA A 494 8.12 56.94 -18.61
CA ALA A 494 8.97 56.83 -17.42
C ALA A 494 8.15 56.50 -16.15
N ILE A 495 6.99 57.13 -15.95
CA ILE A 495 6.08 56.84 -14.83
C ILE A 495 5.59 55.38 -14.91
N CYS A 496 5.14 54.95 -16.09
CA CYS A 496 4.60 53.60 -16.31
C CYS A 496 5.66 52.51 -16.09
N LEU A 497 6.90 52.71 -16.57
CA LEU A 497 8.01 51.77 -16.39
C LEU A 497 8.47 51.70 -14.92
N ARG A 498 8.47 52.83 -14.19
CA ARG A 498 8.77 52.85 -12.75
C ARG A 498 7.71 52.11 -11.93
N GLU A 499 6.44 52.29 -12.26
CA GLU A 499 5.35 51.56 -11.64
C GLU A 499 5.50 50.05 -11.86
N ALA A 500 5.79 49.64 -13.10
CA ALA A 500 6.04 48.24 -13.44
C ALA A 500 7.26 47.66 -12.70
N SER A 501 8.38 48.40 -12.67
CA SER A 501 9.59 48.00 -11.95
C SER A 501 9.34 47.85 -10.45
N THR A 502 8.57 48.76 -9.84
CA THR A 502 8.18 48.67 -8.42
C THR A 502 7.37 47.40 -8.15
N ARG A 503 6.32 47.15 -8.94
CA ARG A 503 5.46 45.96 -8.82
C ARG A 503 6.23 44.66 -9.06
N ALA A 504 7.11 44.62 -10.06
CA ALA A 504 7.96 43.48 -10.34
C ALA A 504 8.96 43.22 -9.20
N ARG A 505 9.57 44.26 -8.65
CA ARG A 505 10.49 44.17 -7.50
C ARG A 505 9.77 43.66 -6.25
N GLU A 506 8.56 44.13 -5.98
CA GLU A 506 7.70 43.58 -4.92
C GLU A 506 7.41 42.08 -5.15
N ARG A 507 7.08 41.68 -6.39
CA ARG A 507 6.83 40.28 -6.73
C ARG A 507 8.08 39.40 -6.54
N VAL A 508 9.25 39.87 -6.99
CA VAL A 508 10.54 39.18 -6.80
C VAL A 508 10.84 39.00 -5.31
N LEU A 509 10.71 40.07 -4.52
CA LEU A 509 10.94 40.01 -3.07
C LEU A 509 9.99 39.03 -2.38
N THR A 510 8.70 39.01 -2.75
CA THR A 510 7.74 38.07 -2.20
C THR A 510 8.10 36.62 -2.58
N LEU A 511 8.46 36.35 -3.83
CA LEU A 511 8.89 35.02 -4.27
C LEU A 511 10.15 34.54 -3.53
N GLU A 512 11.15 35.40 -3.39
CA GLU A 512 12.38 35.10 -2.65
C GLU A 512 12.10 34.87 -1.16
N ASN A 513 11.21 35.65 -0.55
CA ASN A 513 10.80 35.49 0.83
C ASN A 513 10.02 34.18 1.05
N LEU A 514 9.07 33.85 0.18
CA LEU A 514 8.34 32.57 0.23
C LEU A 514 9.26 31.37 0.02
N ALA A 515 10.24 31.49 -0.88
CA ALA A 515 11.25 30.46 -1.08
C ALA A 515 12.08 30.23 0.19
N ARG A 516 12.51 31.31 0.86
CA ARG A 516 13.22 31.25 2.15
C ARG A 516 12.34 30.63 3.24
N GLN A 517 11.09 31.07 3.38
CA GLN A 517 10.15 30.52 4.37
C GLN A 517 9.87 29.03 4.12
N SER A 518 9.76 28.61 2.86
CA SER A 518 9.60 27.20 2.51
C SER A 518 10.78 26.35 3.00
N GLU A 519 12.00 26.87 2.86
CA GLU A 519 13.22 26.21 3.36
C GLU A 519 13.28 26.18 4.89
N GLU A 520 12.85 27.24 5.56
CA GLU A 520 12.78 27.30 7.02
C GLU A 520 11.75 26.32 7.58
N VAL A 521 10.61 26.15 6.89
CA VAL A 521 9.59 25.17 7.27
C VAL A 521 10.05 23.74 6.97
N ALA A 522 10.90 23.54 5.95
CA ALA A 522 11.50 22.24 5.63
C ALA A 522 12.62 21.81 6.59
N ALA A 523 13.12 22.71 7.45
CA ALA A 523 14.20 22.44 8.40
C ALA A 523 13.68 21.72 9.66
N MET A 524 13.46 20.41 9.56
CA MET A 524 13.00 19.54 10.64
C MET A 524 14.16 18.72 11.24
N ASP A 525 14.11 18.39 12.54
CA ASP A 525 15.14 17.58 13.24
C ASP A 525 14.86 16.07 13.10
N PHE A 526 15.42 15.43 12.08
CA PHE A 526 15.21 13.99 11.85
C PHE A 526 16.02 13.09 12.81
N THR A 527 16.91 13.64 13.63
CA THR A 527 17.88 12.84 14.40
C THR A 527 17.22 11.92 15.43
N PHE A 528 16.06 12.29 15.98
CA PHE A 528 15.35 11.45 16.96
C PHE A 528 14.56 10.30 16.31
N LEU A 529 14.21 10.43 15.03
CA LEU A 529 13.55 9.38 14.23
C LEU A 529 14.58 8.36 13.69
N PHE A 530 15.85 8.76 13.61
CA PHE A 530 16.94 7.91 13.17
C PHE A 530 17.47 7.02 14.31
N ASP A 531 17.76 5.75 14.02
CA ASP A 531 18.45 4.85 14.93
C ASP A 531 19.90 4.62 14.48
N PRO A 532 20.89 5.24 15.17
CA PRO A 532 22.30 5.11 14.81
C PRO A 532 22.88 3.70 14.99
N SER A 533 22.19 2.80 15.69
CA SER A 533 22.67 1.42 15.86
C SER A 533 22.31 0.52 14.69
N ARG A 534 21.23 0.88 13.98
CA ARG A 534 20.71 0.15 12.80
C ARG A 534 20.99 0.86 11.49
N ASP A 535 21.36 2.14 11.56
CA ASP A 535 21.43 3.06 10.43
C ASP A 535 20.11 3.16 9.65
N LEU A 536 18.97 3.14 10.35
CA LEU A 536 17.62 3.17 9.75
C LEU A 536 16.69 4.16 10.47
N PHE A 537 15.66 4.63 9.76
CA PHE A 537 14.58 5.44 10.34
C PHE A 537 13.49 4.55 10.93
N SER A 538 13.00 4.89 12.13
CA SER A 538 11.74 4.33 12.65
C SER A 538 10.56 4.79 11.81
N ILE A 539 9.43 4.09 11.86
CA ILE A 539 8.21 4.49 11.14
C ILE A 539 7.76 5.91 11.57
N GLY A 540 7.75 6.15 12.88
CA GLY A 540 7.51 7.47 13.43
C GLY A 540 7.68 7.53 14.94
N PHE A 541 7.07 8.54 15.54
CA PHE A 541 7.18 8.85 16.95
C PHE A 541 5.84 9.32 17.52
N ASN A 542 5.36 8.64 18.56
CA ASN A 542 4.18 9.04 19.32
C ASN A 542 4.59 10.09 20.34
N VAL A 543 4.21 11.34 20.09
CA VAL A 543 4.52 12.49 20.95
C VAL A 543 3.71 12.47 22.23
N THR A 544 2.47 11.96 22.18
CA THR A 544 1.62 11.82 23.36
C THR A 544 2.22 10.86 24.39
N GLU A 545 2.82 9.76 23.94
CA GLU A 545 3.45 8.74 24.78
C GLU A 545 4.95 8.96 25.01
N GLY A 546 5.58 9.87 24.27
CA GLY A 546 7.02 10.10 24.30
C GLY A 546 7.84 8.91 23.81
N ARG A 547 7.29 8.11 22.89
CA ARG A 547 7.85 6.82 22.45
C ARG A 547 8.05 6.80 20.94
N ARG A 548 9.24 6.32 20.52
CA ARG A 548 9.55 5.99 19.13
C ARG A 548 9.03 4.61 18.76
N ASP A 549 8.61 4.43 17.51
CA ASP A 549 8.19 3.12 17.03
C ASP A 549 9.33 2.12 17.00
N VAL A 550 8.97 0.84 17.11
CA VAL A 550 9.90 -0.30 17.08
C VAL A 550 10.10 -0.87 15.67
N SER A 551 9.27 -0.44 14.72
CA SER A 551 9.37 -0.79 13.30
C SER A 551 10.19 0.26 12.55
N PHE A 552 10.84 -0.16 11.46
CA PHE A 552 11.78 0.66 10.70
C PHE A 552 11.50 0.58 9.20
N TYR A 553 11.87 1.64 8.47
CA TYR A 553 11.95 1.60 7.01
C TYR A 553 13.29 1.00 6.60
N ASP A 554 13.26 -0.24 6.14
CA ASP A 554 14.44 -1.06 5.89
C ASP A 554 14.58 -1.50 4.42
N LEU A 555 13.75 -1.03 3.49
CA LEU A 555 13.80 -1.38 2.06
C LEU A 555 14.05 -0.16 1.18
N LEU A 556 14.81 -0.35 0.09
CA LEU A 556 15.07 0.71 -0.90
C LEU A 556 13.86 0.99 -1.82
N ALA A 557 13.05 -0.03 -2.08
CA ALA A 557 11.76 0.10 -2.76
C ALA A 557 10.67 0.51 -1.76
N SER A 558 10.66 1.79 -1.41
CA SER A 558 9.69 2.43 -0.52
C SER A 558 9.57 3.92 -0.83
N GLU A 559 8.40 4.47 -0.56
CA GLU A 559 8.09 5.89 -0.49
C GLU A 559 9.03 6.66 0.45
N ALA A 560 9.52 5.99 1.51
CA ALA A 560 10.47 6.56 2.47
C ALA A 560 11.83 6.93 1.86
N ARG A 561 12.12 6.45 0.65
CA ARG A 561 13.36 6.76 -0.07
C ARG A 561 13.61 8.26 -0.22
N LEU A 562 12.56 9.06 -0.40
CA LEU A 562 12.70 10.52 -0.47
C LEU A 562 13.20 11.11 0.86
N CYS A 563 12.66 10.61 1.99
CA CYS A 563 13.11 11.00 3.33
C CYS A 563 14.59 10.69 3.54
N SER A 564 15.00 9.46 3.22
CA SER A 564 16.41 9.03 3.29
C SER A 564 17.32 9.91 2.44
N TYR A 565 16.93 10.21 1.20
CA TYR A 565 17.71 11.05 0.31
C TYR A 565 17.87 12.48 0.84
N VAL A 566 16.76 13.12 1.22
CA VAL A 566 16.73 14.52 1.67
C VAL A 566 17.54 14.69 2.96
N THR A 567 17.42 13.77 3.92
CA THR A 567 18.13 13.85 5.20
C THR A 567 19.64 13.63 5.06
N ILE A 568 20.07 12.74 4.15
CA ILE A 568 21.50 12.59 3.78
C ILE A 568 22.01 13.84 3.10
N ALA A 569 21.26 14.38 2.13
CA ALA A 569 21.64 15.59 1.42
C ALA A 569 21.77 16.80 2.37
N GLN A 570 20.90 16.89 3.39
CA GLN A 570 20.97 17.90 4.44
C GLN A 570 22.12 17.68 5.44
N GLY A 571 22.79 16.53 5.39
CA GLY A 571 23.86 16.18 6.33
C GLY A 571 23.37 15.84 7.74
N GLN A 572 22.08 15.52 7.91
CA GLN A 572 21.51 15.14 9.21
C GLN A 572 21.83 13.68 9.58
N VAL A 573 21.94 12.81 8.58
CA VAL A 573 22.24 11.38 8.74
C VAL A 573 23.41 10.98 7.83
N PRO A 574 24.22 9.97 8.22
CA PRO A 574 25.35 9.52 7.41
C PRO A 574 24.91 8.88 6.10
N GLN A 575 25.77 8.94 5.08
CA GLN A 575 25.52 8.31 3.78
C GLN A 575 25.35 6.79 3.88
N ASP A 576 25.95 6.16 4.90
CA ASP A 576 25.86 4.72 5.17
C ASP A 576 24.39 4.26 5.30
N HIS A 577 23.50 5.11 5.81
CA HIS A 577 22.05 4.86 5.86
C HIS A 577 21.48 4.40 4.52
N TRP A 578 21.87 5.05 3.41
CA TRP A 578 21.36 4.71 2.08
C TRP A 578 21.70 3.27 1.70
N PHE A 579 22.88 2.80 2.10
CA PHE A 579 23.36 1.46 1.79
C PHE A 579 22.89 0.40 2.81
N SER A 580 22.41 0.82 3.99
CA SER A 580 21.76 -0.04 4.97
C SER A 580 20.33 -0.42 4.58
N LEU A 581 19.68 0.32 3.67
CA LEU A 581 18.39 -0.09 3.10
C LEU A 581 18.53 -1.44 2.34
N GLY A 582 17.53 -2.30 2.42
CA GLY A 582 17.53 -3.62 1.80
C GLY A 582 17.38 -3.54 0.28
N ARG A 583 18.21 -4.30 -0.44
CA ARG A 583 18.09 -4.57 -1.89
C ARG A 583 17.58 -5.99 -2.13
N LEU A 584 16.45 -6.34 -1.51
CA LEU A 584 15.83 -7.64 -1.73
C LEU A 584 15.35 -7.73 -3.18
N LEU A 585 15.83 -8.73 -3.92
CA LEU A 585 15.49 -8.94 -5.32
C LEU A 585 14.67 -10.22 -5.48
N VAL A 586 13.68 -10.16 -6.37
CA VAL A 586 12.92 -11.31 -6.88
C VAL A 586 12.96 -11.29 -8.41
N ALA A 587 12.88 -12.45 -9.04
CA ALA A 587 12.93 -12.56 -10.50
C ALA A 587 11.78 -13.44 -11.04
N PRO A 588 10.50 -13.05 -10.81
CA PRO A 588 9.35 -13.89 -11.16
C PRO A 588 9.34 -14.31 -12.63
N HIS A 589 9.78 -13.43 -13.55
CA HIS A 589 9.87 -13.72 -15.00
C HIS A 589 11.31 -13.54 -15.52
N GLY A 590 12.27 -13.74 -14.60
CA GLY A 590 13.70 -13.69 -14.83
C GLY A 590 14.34 -12.30 -14.71
N GLU A 591 13.62 -11.19 -14.80
CA GLU A 591 14.20 -9.86 -14.55
C GLU A 591 14.19 -9.52 -13.05
N PRO A 592 15.33 -9.08 -12.46
CA PRO A 592 15.40 -8.80 -11.04
C PRO A 592 14.64 -7.51 -10.69
N ILE A 593 13.66 -7.63 -9.79
CA ILE A 593 12.83 -6.54 -9.30
C ILE A 593 13.14 -6.35 -7.81
N LEU A 594 13.30 -5.10 -7.37
CA LEU A 594 13.35 -4.81 -5.94
C LEU A 594 11.99 -5.09 -5.32
N VAL A 595 11.97 -5.82 -4.21
CA VAL A 595 10.74 -6.09 -3.45
C VAL A 595 10.45 -4.91 -2.53
N SER A 596 9.18 -4.50 -2.48
CA SER A 596 8.66 -3.54 -1.50
C SER A 596 7.88 -4.25 -0.40
N TRP A 597 7.42 -3.52 0.63
CA TRP A 597 6.71 -4.16 1.72
C TRP A 597 5.33 -4.68 1.28
N SER A 598 4.54 -3.81 0.66
CA SER A 598 3.17 -4.11 0.27
C SER A 598 3.00 -4.53 -1.19
N GLY A 599 3.99 -4.32 -2.05
CA GLY A 599 3.88 -4.51 -3.49
C GLY A 599 3.03 -3.42 -4.18
N SER A 600 2.83 -2.28 -3.51
CA SER A 600 2.01 -1.17 -4.01
C SER A 600 2.81 -0.35 -5.00
N MET A 601 2.19 0.11 -6.09
CA MET A 601 2.89 0.88 -7.12
C MET A 601 3.43 2.23 -6.62
N PHE A 602 2.79 2.87 -5.64
CA PHE A 602 3.29 4.13 -5.09
C PHE A 602 4.65 4.01 -4.38
N GLU A 603 4.96 2.87 -3.75
CA GLU A 603 6.25 2.63 -3.05
C GLU A 603 7.43 2.80 -4.01
N TYR A 604 7.22 2.52 -5.30
CA TYR A 604 8.23 2.67 -6.35
C TYR A 604 8.22 4.06 -6.97
N LEU A 605 7.03 4.55 -7.34
CA LEU A 605 6.87 5.69 -8.24
C LEU A 605 6.67 7.04 -7.52
N MET A 606 6.15 7.08 -6.30
CA MET A 606 5.91 8.34 -5.59
C MET A 606 7.20 9.18 -5.45
N PRO A 607 8.38 8.61 -5.10
CA PRO A 607 9.59 9.42 -5.03
C PRO A 607 9.99 10.05 -6.38
N LEU A 608 9.61 9.46 -7.53
CA LEU A 608 9.92 9.98 -8.86
C LEU A 608 9.22 11.30 -9.18
N LEU A 609 8.18 11.67 -8.44
CA LEU A 609 7.46 12.94 -8.65
C LEU A 609 8.39 14.15 -8.49
N VAL A 610 9.42 14.04 -7.64
CA VAL A 610 10.43 15.09 -7.43
C VAL A 610 11.87 14.60 -7.56
N MET A 611 12.16 13.34 -7.25
CA MET A 611 13.51 12.81 -7.38
C MET A 611 13.82 12.42 -8.82
N PRO A 612 14.96 12.82 -9.40
CA PRO A 612 15.38 12.40 -10.73
C PRO A 612 15.61 10.89 -10.78
N ASN A 613 15.42 10.32 -11.96
CA ASN A 613 15.77 8.93 -12.25
C ASN A 613 16.71 8.87 -13.45
N TYR A 614 17.65 7.92 -13.43
CA TYR A 614 18.69 7.81 -14.44
C TYR A 614 18.61 6.45 -15.12
N SER A 615 18.62 6.45 -16.45
CA SER A 615 18.48 5.23 -17.25
C SER A 615 19.57 4.21 -16.92
N ASN A 616 19.21 2.93 -16.95
CA ASN A 616 20.13 1.79 -16.68
C ASN A 616 20.70 1.76 -15.25
N THR A 617 19.99 2.35 -14.28
CA THR A 617 20.29 2.22 -12.84
C THR A 617 19.38 1.18 -12.19
N LEU A 618 19.73 0.76 -10.97
CA LEU A 618 18.91 -0.16 -10.17
C LEU A 618 17.50 0.37 -9.95
N LEU A 619 17.36 1.67 -9.61
CA LEU A 619 16.06 2.29 -9.37
C LEU A 619 15.24 2.41 -10.66
N ASP A 620 15.87 2.76 -11.78
CA ASP A 620 15.19 2.81 -13.09
C ASP A 620 14.65 1.44 -13.49
N HIS A 621 15.47 0.41 -13.36
CA HIS A 621 15.06 -0.96 -13.63
C HIS A 621 13.93 -1.41 -12.70
N ALA A 622 14.04 -1.13 -11.39
CA ALA A 622 13.00 -1.49 -10.43
C ALA A 622 11.66 -0.82 -10.73
N CYS A 623 11.64 0.46 -11.10
CA CYS A 623 10.41 1.16 -11.45
C CYS A 623 9.76 0.59 -12.72
N LYS A 624 10.55 0.32 -13.77
CA LYS A 624 10.07 -0.28 -15.02
C LYS A 624 9.52 -1.68 -14.81
N ALA A 625 10.26 -2.52 -14.09
CA ALA A 625 9.86 -3.90 -13.85
C ALA A 625 8.62 -3.98 -12.94
N ALA A 626 8.47 -3.09 -11.94
CA ALA A 626 7.26 -3.02 -11.13
C ALA A 626 6.01 -2.65 -11.96
N VAL A 627 6.13 -1.69 -12.89
CA VAL A 627 5.03 -1.33 -13.81
C VAL A 627 4.72 -2.48 -14.77
N GLN A 628 5.73 -3.15 -15.31
CA GLN A 628 5.53 -4.31 -16.18
C GLN A 628 4.78 -5.45 -15.47
N GLN A 629 5.18 -5.79 -14.24
CA GLN A 629 4.51 -6.80 -13.43
C GLN A 629 3.05 -6.42 -13.11
N GLN A 630 2.77 -5.14 -12.89
CA GLN A 630 1.40 -4.63 -12.72
C GLN A 630 0.55 -4.82 -13.99
N ILE A 631 1.11 -4.49 -15.16
CA ILE A 631 0.45 -4.69 -16.47
C ILE A 631 0.13 -6.17 -16.68
N GLU A 632 1.11 -7.05 -16.46
CA GLU A 632 0.96 -8.50 -16.63
C GLU A 632 -0.09 -9.08 -15.68
N TYR A 633 -0.09 -8.66 -14.41
CA TYR A 633 -1.08 -9.09 -13.42
C TYR A 633 -2.50 -8.60 -13.75
N GLY A 634 -2.66 -7.34 -14.19
CA GLY A 634 -3.97 -6.85 -14.64
C GLY A 634 -4.49 -7.63 -15.85
N ASN A 635 -3.61 -7.89 -16.83
CA ASN A 635 -3.93 -8.68 -18.02
C ASN A 635 -4.31 -10.12 -17.68
N SER A 636 -3.61 -10.78 -16.75
CA SER A 636 -3.91 -12.16 -16.34
C SER A 636 -5.27 -12.27 -15.63
N ARG A 637 -5.72 -11.19 -14.97
CA ARG A 637 -7.03 -11.08 -14.30
C ARG A 637 -8.13 -10.52 -15.20
N GLY A 638 -7.82 -10.06 -16.41
CA GLY A 638 -8.79 -9.47 -17.34
C GLY A 638 -9.30 -8.08 -16.96
N VAL A 639 -8.65 -7.38 -16.02
CA VAL A 639 -9.04 -6.06 -15.52
C VAL A 639 -8.04 -4.98 -15.95
N PRO A 640 -8.36 -3.68 -15.86
CA PRO A 640 -7.34 -2.63 -15.92
C PRO A 640 -6.28 -2.84 -14.84
N TRP A 641 -5.07 -2.32 -15.02
CA TRP A 641 -4.00 -2.39 -14.01
C TRP A 641 -3.88 -1.06 -13.26
N GLY A 642 -3.16 -1.03 -12.14
CA GLY A 642 -3.11 0.16 -11.28
C GLY A 642 -3.20 -0.14 -9.78
N ILE A 643 -2.65 -1.24 -9.27
CA ILE A 643 -2.85 -1.65 -7.88
C ILE A 643 -1.90 -0.89 -6.96
N SER A 644 -2.46 -0.18 -5.99
CA SER A 644 -1.72 0.58 -4.98
C SER A 644 -2.62 0.79 -3.76
N GLU A 645 -2.11 1.42 -2.69
CA GLU A 645 -2.97 1.85 -1.58
C GLU A 645 -4.12 2.74 -2.05
N SER A 646 -5.33 2.45 -1.61
CA SER A 646 -6.52 3.18 -2.03
C SER A 646 -7.72 2.96 -1.11
N GLY A 647 -8.76 3.76 -1.35
CA GLY A 647 -10.12 3.43 -0.91
C GLY A 647 -10.63 2.11 -1.50
N TYR A 648 -11.55 1.44 -0.82
CA TYR A 648 -12.28 0.27 -1.33
C TYR A 648 -13.73 0.27 -0.84
N THR A 649 -14.57 -0.62 -1.40
CA THR A 649 -16.05 -0.60 -1.27
C THR A 649 -16.59 -0.75 0.14
N ARG A 650 -15.78 -1.22 1.10
CA ARG A 650 -16.20 -1.37 2.49
C ARG A 650 -16.35 0.00 3.13
N THR A 651 -17.42 0.20 3.88
CA THR A 651 -17.67 1.44 4.62
C THR A 651 -17.69 1.22 6.13
N ASP A 652 -17.39 2.28 6.90
CA ASP A 652 -17.56 2.28 8.36
C ASP A 652 -19.04 2.51 8.76
N ALA A 653 -19.30 2.58 10.07
CA ALA A 653 -20.63 2.86 10.61
C ALA A 653 -21.22 4.22 10.17
N GLN A 654 -20.36 5.15 9.72
CA GLN A 654 -20.73 6.48 9.21
C GLN A 654 -20.85 6.49 7.68
N ARG A 655 -20.69 5.34 7.02
CA ARG A 655 -20.71 5.15 5.56
C ARG A 655 -19.54 5.82 4.82
N ASN A 656 -18.40 6.04 5.48
CA ASN A 656 -17.17 6.47 4.80
C ASN A 656 -16.44 5.26 4.22
N TYR A 657 -15.97 5.35 2.98
CA TYR A 657 -15.09 4.33 2.41
C TYR A 657 -13.85 4.12 3.26
N GLN A 658 -13.45 2.86 3.42
CA GLN A 658 -12.24 2.48 4.15
C GLN A 658 -11.02 2.50 3.22
N TYR A 659 -9.85 2.66 3.81
CA TYR A 659 -8.56 2.77 3.11
C TYR A 659 -7.61 1.65 3.53
N ARG A 660 -6.85 1.08 2.57
CA ARG A 660 -5.86 0.02 2.86
C ARG A 660 -4.78 -0.02 1.76
N ALA A 661 -3.60 -0.55 2.11
CA ALA A 661 -2.56 -0.89 1.13
C ALA A 661 -2.88 -2.19 0.37
N PHE A 662 -2.92 -2.09 -0.97
CA PHE A 662 -3.05 -3.19 -1.93
C PHE A 662 -1.80 -3.27 -2.80
N GLY A 663 -1.41 -4.47 -3.21
CA GLY A 663 -0.23 -4.66 -4.07
C GLY A 663 -0.32 -5.91 -4.91
N VAL A 664 0.62 -6.05 -5.85
CA VAL A 664 0.67 -7.19 -6.77
C VAL A 664 1.47 -8.33 -6.14
N PRO A 665 0.98 -9.58 -6.18
CA PRO A 665 1.77 -10.75 -5.79
C PRO A 665 3.12 -10.80 -6.52
N GLY A 666 4.18 -11.14 -5.79
CA GLY A 666 5.54 -11.14 -6.32
C GLY A 666 6.25 -9.78 -6.29
N LEU A 667 5.57 -8.67 -5.98
CA LEU A 667 6.22 -7.37 -5.72
C LEU A 667 6.33 -7.01 -4.23
N GLY A 668 5.55 -7.66 -3.36
CA GLY A 668 5.46 -7.35 -1.94
C GLY A 668 5.86 -8.52 -1.03
N LEU A 669 6.40 -8.21 0.16
CA LEU A 669 6.62 -9.19 1.25
C LEU A 669 5.33 -9.55 2.01
N LYS A 670 4.34 -8.66 2.00
CA LYS A 670 3.04 -8.87 2.63
C LYS A 670 2.35 -10.10 2.02
N ARG A 671 1.80 -10.98 2.86
CA ARG A 671 1.04 -12.16 2.45
C ARG A 671 -0.41 -11.80 2.09
N GLY A 672 -1.04 -12.60 1.23
CA GLY A 672 -2.45 -12.44 0.86
C GLY A 672 -2.71 -11.30 -0.13
N LEU A 673 -1.70 -10.88 -0.89
CA LEU A 673 -1.85 -9.84 -1.92
C LEU A 673 -2.79 -10.27 -3.05
N ALA A 674 -2.91 -11.58 -3.31
CA ALA A 674 -3.81 -12.12 -4.32
C ALA A 674 -5.30 -12.11 -3.92
N GLU A 675 -5.63 -11.85 -2.64
CA GLU A 675 -7.01 -11.92 -2.12
C GLU A 675 -7.86 -10.70 -2.47
N ASP A 676 -7.22 -9.55 -2.69
CA ASP A 676 -7.87 -8.28 -2.97
C ASP A 676 -7.50 -7.80 -4.39
N LEU A 677 -8.51 -7.49 -5.20
CA LEU A 677 -8.31 -6.94 -6.55
C LEU A 677 -8.95 -5.56 -6.64
N VAL A 678 -8.16 -4.53 -6.31
CA VAL A 678 -8.60 -3.13 -6.32
C VAL A 678 -7.66 -2.32 -7.20
N ILE A 679 -8.23 -1.65 -8.21
CA ILE A 679 -7.48 -0.83 -9.17
C ILE A 679 -7.62 0.64 -8.77
N ALA A 680 -6.50 1.32 -8.58
CA ALA A 680 -6.42 2.73 -8.21
C ALA A 680 -5.89 3.55 -9.42
N PRO A 681 -6.73 4.34 -10.10
CA PRO A 681 -6.34 5.05 -11.31
C PRO A 681 -5.14 5.99 -11.16
N TYR A 682 -4.93 6.57 -9.96
CA TYR A 682 -3.77 7.43 -9.70
C TYR A 682 -2.44 6.68 -9.84
N ALA A 683 -2.43 5.38 -9.56
CA ALA A 683 -1.24 4.55 -9.70
C ALA A 683 -0.89 4.39 -11.19
N SER A 684 -1.89 4.19 -12.05
CA SER A 684 -1.74 4.20 -13.51
C SER A 684 -1.30 5.57 -14.02
N ALA A 685 -1.80 6.66 -13.43
CA ALA A 685 -1.32 8.00 -13.75
C ALA A 685 0.15 8.20 -13.40
N MET A 686 0.63 7.71 -12.25
CA MET A 686 2.07 7.75 -11.92
C MET A 686 2.93 6.93 -12.88
N ALA A 687 2.40 5.82 -13.42
CA ALA A 687 3.11 5.01 -14.39
C ALA A 687 3.40 5.75 -15.72
N LEU A 688 2.75 6.90 -15.99
CA LEU A 688 3.09 7.78 -17.11
C LEU A 688 4.56 8.24 -17.09
N MET A 689 5.19 8.29 -15.92
CA MET A 689 6.60 8.67 -15.78
C MET A 689 7.58 7.58 -16.25
N VAL A 690 7.09 6.36 -16.50
CA VAL A 690 7.93 5.19 -16.76
C VAL A 690 7.51 4.48 -18.06
N ALA A 691 6.22 4.24 -18.24
CA ALA A 691 5.60 3.56 -19.39
C ALA A 691 4.45 4.42 -19.94
N PRO A 692 4.75 5.57 -20.59
CA PRO A 692 3.75 6.59 -20.92
C PRO A 692 2.66 6.10 -21.86
N ARG A 693 2.99 5.23 -22.82
CA ARG A 693 2.03 4.72 -23.80
C ARG A 693 1.04 3.76 -23.15
N GLU A 694 1.55 2.75 -22.46
CA GLU A 694 0.78 1.71 -21.78
C GLU A 694 -0.11 2.33 -20.68
N ALA A 695 0.44 3.28 -19.91
CA ALA A 695 -0.32 4.00 -18.90
C ALA A 695 -1.44 4.85 -19.53
N CYS A 696 -1.17 5.54 -20.65
CA CYS A 696 -2.20 6.33 -21.34
C CYS A 696 -3.32 5.43 -21.89
N GLU A 697 -2.98 4.31 -22.54
CA GLU A 697 -3.97 3.34 -23.05
C GLU A 697 -4.84 2.78 -21.91
N ASN A 698 -4.25 2.47 -20.76
CA ASN A 698 -4.98 2.00 -19.58
C ASN A 698 -5.90 3.07 -18.97
N LEU A 699 -5.46 4.33 -18.90
CA LEU A 699 -6.29 5.45 -18.45
C LEU A 699 -7.44 5.73 -19.43
N GLN A 700 -7.21 5.63 -20.74
CA GLN A 700 -8.27 5.74 -21.75
C GLN A 700 -9.32 4.64 -21.55
N ARG A 701 -8.90 3.39 -21.33
CA ARG A 701 -9.80 2.29 -21.00
C ARG A 701 -10.63 2.59 -19.75
N LEU A 702 -10.02 3.07 -18.67
CA LEU A 702 -10.73 3.45 -17.44
C LEU A 702 -11.74 4.59 -17.67
N ALA A 703 -11.42 5.56 -18.53
CA ALA A 703 -12.33 6.65 -18.88
C ALA A 703 -13.52 6.14 -19.71
N ASP A 704 -13.26 5.27 -20.70
CA ASP A 704 -14.29 4.66 -21.54
C ASP A 704 -15.24 3.76 -20.72
N GLU A 705 -14.75 3.15 -19.65
CA GLU A 705 -15.54 2.39 -18.65
C GLU A 705 -16.28 3.30 -17.64
N GLY A 706 -16.26 4.62 -17.82
CA GLY A 706 -17.00 5.58 -16.98
C GLY A 706 -16.41 5.78 -15.58
N ARG A 707 -15.10 5.57 -15.39
CA ARG A 707 -14.41 5.72 -14.09
C ARG A 707 -13.83 7.13 -13.87
N GLU A 708 -14.26 8.10 -14.69
CA GLU A 708 -13.89 9.52 -14.63
C GLU A 708 -15.05 10.35 -14.05
N GLY A 709 -14.76 11.20 -13.08
CA GLY A 709 -15.68 12.20 -12.52
C GLY A 709 -15.30 13.65 -12.89
N VAL A 710 -15.83 14.60 -12.11
CA VAL A 710 -15.62 16.04 -12.31
C VAL A 710 -14.18 16.46 -12.02
N TYR A 711 -13.53 15.81 -11.05
CA TYR A 711 -12.16 16.10 -10.60
C TYR A 711 -11.10 15.16 -11.20
N GLY A 712 -11.40 14.47 -12.30
CA GLY A 712 -10.52 13.48 -12.91
C GLY A 712 -10.97 12.07 -12.54
N PHE A 713 -10.05 11.11 -12.43
CA PHE A 713 -10.41 9.74 -12.07
C PHE A 713 -10.85 9.62 -10.61
N TYR A 714 -11.85 8.76 -10.39
CA TYR A 714 -12.27 8.34 -9.06
C TYR A 714 -11.17 7.57 -8.32
N GLU A 715 -11.30 7.49 -7.00
CA GLU A 715 -10.32 6.91 -6.10
C GLU A 715 -9.89 5.49 -6.46
N ALA A 716 -10.84 4.60 -6.67
CA ALA A 716 -10.56 3.20 -6.95
C ALA A 716 -11.74 2.47 -7.61
N ILE A 717 -11.46 1.29 -8.17
CA ILE A 717 -12.44 0.34 -8.68
C ILE A 717 -12.16 -1.00 -8.00
N ASP A 718 -13.14 -1.51 -7.24
CA ASP A 718 -13.03 -2.79 -6.55
C ASP A 718 -13.62 -3.91 -7.44
N TYR A 719 -12.81 -4.92 -7.73
CA TYR A 719 -13.15 -6.11 -8.50
C TYR A 719 -13.20 -7.36 -7.60
N THR A 720 -13.14 -7.21 -6.28
CA THR A 720 -12.98 -8.34 -5.35
C THR A 720 -14.29 -9.11 -5.17
N PRO A 721 -14.40 -10.38 -5.60
CA PRO A 721 -15.69 -11.10 -5.70
C PRO A 721 -16.49 -11.15 -4.39
N SER A 722 -15.81 -11.24 -3.24
CA SER A 722 -16.45 -11.31 -1.92
C SER A 722 -17.11 -9.99 -1.47
N ARG A 723 -16.83 -8.87 -2.15
CA ARG A 723 -17.34 -7.53 -1.84
C ARG A 723 -18.31 -6.98 -2.88
N LEU A 724 -18.44 -7.65 -4.03
CA LEU A 724 -19.32 -7.20 -5.09
C LEU A 724 -20.79 -7.50 -4.75
N PRO A 725 -21.72 -6.57 -5.05
CA PRO A 725 -23.14 -6.89 -5.09
C PRO A 725 -23.43 -8.04 -6.06
N PRO A 726 -24.52 -8.80 -5.86
CA PRO A 726 -24.97 -9.79 -6.86
C PRO A 726 -25.11 -9.14 -8.24
N ASP A 727 -24.67 -9.84 -9.29
CA ASP A 727 -24.73 -9.42 -10.70
C ASP A 727 -23.82 -8.25 -11.13
N GLU A 728 -23.00 -7.69 -10.24
CA GLU A 728 -22.00 -6.67 -10.59
C GLU A 728 -20.59 -7.27 -10.73
N SER A 729 -19.86 -6.85 -11.77
CA SER A 729 -18.47 -7.27 -12.00
C SER A 729 -17.42 -6.35 -11.37
N SER A 730 -17.82 -5.15 -10.97
CA SER A 730 -16.93 -4.15 -10.35
C SER A 730 -17.75 -3.00 -9.75
N VAL A 731 -17.22 -2.37 -8.70
CA VAL A 731 -17.83 -1.18 -8.07
C VAL A 731 -16.82 -0.03 -8.02
N THR A 732 -17.23 1.16 -8.45
CA THR A 732 -16.40 2.38 -8.35
C THR A 732 -16.51 3.00 -6.96
N VAL A 733 -15.38 3.26 -6.33
CA VAL A 733 -15.28 4.06 -5.11
C VAL A 733 -15.34 5.54 -5.50
N LYS A 734 -16.53 6.14 -5.47
CA LYS A 734 -16.73 7.55 -5.86
C LYS A 734 -16.30 8.52 -4.76
N SER A 735 -14.99 8.58 -4.55
CA SER A 735 -14.31 9.58 -3.73
C SER A 735 -13.05 10.07 -4.44
N PHE A 736 -12.44 11.11 -3.89
CA PHE A 736 -11.18 11.68 -4.37
C PHE A 736 -10.30 12.02 -3.17
N MET A 737 -9.05 11.56 -3.17
CA MET A 737 -8.08 11.89 -2.12
C MET A 737 -7.06 12.93 -2.60
N ALA A 738 -6.70 13.88 -1.73
CA ALA A 738 -5.84 15.00 -2.11
C ALA A 738 -4.44 14.54 -2.56
N HIS A 739 -3.84 13.57 -1.89
CA HIS A 739 -2.54 13.03 -2.30
C HIS A 739 -2.63 12.29 -3.64
N HIS A 740 -3.66 11.48 -3.89
CA HIS A 740 -3.86 10.80 -5.18
C HIS A 740 -4.04 11.79 -6.34
N GLN A 741 -4.81 12.86 -6.14
CA GLN A 741 -4.94 13.93 -7.13
C GLN A 741 -3.62 14.69 -7.33
N GLY A 742 -2.88 14.94 -6.24
CA GLY A 742 -1.57 15.60 -6.30
C GLY A 742 -0.54 14.78 -7.07
N MET A 743 -0.43 13.50 -6.75
CA MET A 743 0.48 12.57 -7.45
C MET A 743 0.12 12.42 -8.92
N SER A 744 -1.18 12.32 -9.26
CA SER A 744 -1.65 12.27 -10.65
C SER A 744 -1.27 13.53 -11.43
N LEU A 745 -1.49 14.72 -10.85
CA LEU A 745 -1.17 15.99 -11.50
C LEU A 745 0.34 16.15 -11.73
N LEU A 746 1.15 15.76 -10.75
CA LEU A 746 2.60 15.83 -10.86
C LEU A 746 3.16 14.80 -11.87
N ALA A 747 2.56 13.62 -12.00
CA ALA A 747 2.93 12.67 -13.04
C ALA A 747 2.52 13.15 -14.45
N LEU A 748 1.37 13.82 -14.57
CA LEU A 748 0.95 14.44 -15.82
C LEU A 748 1.87 15.59 -16.23
N VAL A 749 2.26 16.47 -15.29
CA VAL A 749 3.18 17.57 -15.60
C VAL A 749 4.60 17.05 -15.87
N TYR A 750 4.99 15.94 -15.25
CA TYR A 750 6.23 15.23 -15.60
C TYR A 750 6.23 14.85 -17.07
N LEU A 751 5.18 14.19 -17.57
CA LEU A 751 5.16 13.68 -18.95
C LEU A 751 4.93 14.79 -20.00
N LEU A 752 4.00 15.70 -19.73
CA LEU A 752 3.54 16.69 -20.71
C LEU A 752 4.45 17.94 -20.79
N ARG A 753 5.29 18.13 -19.77
CA ARG A 753 6.28 19.22 -19.70
C ARG A 753 7.67 18.61 -19.49
N ASP A 754 8.70 19.45 -19.52
CA ASP A 754 10.10 19.02 -19.41
C ASP A 754 10.50 18.72 -17.95
N LEU A 755 9.89 17.68 -17.35
CA LEU A 755 10.21 17.14 -16.02
C LEU A 755 10.36 18.22 -14.91
N PRO A 756 9.45 19.22 -14.81
CA PRO A 756 9.76 20.48 -14.14
C PRO A 756 10.09 20.32 -12.66
N MET A 757 9.42 19.40 -11.94
CA MET A 757 9.67 19.17 -10.52
C MET A 757 11.04 18.55 -10.25
N GLN A 758 11.48 17.59 -11.08
CA GLN A 758 12.82 17.00 -10.94
C GLN A 758 13.93 18.00 -11.25
N ARG A 759 13.73 18.85 -12.27
CA ARG A 759 14.64 19.95 -12.58
C ARG A 759 14.77 20.93 -11.41
N ARG A 760 13.65 21.31 -10.79
CA ARG A 760 13.60 22.17 -9.59
C ARG A 760 14.27 21.50 -8.39
N PHE A 761 14.01 20.23 -8.16
CA PHE A 761 14.63 19.47 -7.07
C PHE A 761 16.17 19.46 -7.20
N LEU A 762 16.69 19.15 -8.39
CA LEU A 762 18.13 19.11 -8.65
C LEU A 762 18.81 20.47 -8.79
N SER A 763 18.07 21.58 -8.98
CA SER A 763 18.68 22.91 -9.02
C SER A 763 19.23 23.35 -7.66
N ARG A 764 18.77 22.70 -6.58
CA ARG A 764 19.29 22.90 -5.22
C ARG A 764 20.68 22.27 -5.08
N PRO A 765 21.73 23.06 -4.78
CA PRO A 765 23.09 22.52 -4.65
C PRO A 765 23.22 21.40 -3.61
N LEU A 766 22.47 21.53 -2.51
CA LEU A 766 22.44 20.56 -1.42
C LEU A 766 21.91 19.19 -1.88
N LEU A 767 20.80 19.17 -2.62
CA LEU A 767 20.23 17.94 -3.17
C LEU A 767 21.08 17.39 -4.32
N LYS A 768 21.67 18.27 -5.15
CA LYS A 768 22.58 17.86 -6.23
C LYS A 768 23.86 17.20 -5.72
N ALA A 769 24.33 17.51 -4.52
CA ALA A 769 25.51 16.91 -3.93
C ALA A 769 25.35 15.40 -3.65
N ALA A 770 24.12 14.94 -3.39
CA ALA A 770 23.79 13.53 -3.12
C ALA A 770 23.39 12.73 -4.37
N ASP A 771 23.45 13.33 -5.56
CA ASP A 771 22.92 12.79 -6.83
C ASP A 771 23.50 11.43 -7.22
N LEU A 772 24.75 11.14 -6.82
CA LEU A 772 25.42 9.86 -7.07
C LEU A 772 24.71 8.67 -6.40
N LEU A 773 23.92 8.89 -5.33
CA LEU A 773 23.13 7.85 -4.67
C LEU A 773 22.07 7.25 -5.59
N LEU A 774 21.57 8.04 -6.55
CA LEU A 774 20.54 7.64 -7.50
C LEU A 774 21.11 6.90 -8.72
N GLN A 775 22.43 6.81 -8.82
CA GLN A 775 23.17 6.20 -9.93
C GLN A 775 23.74 4.83 -9.57
N GLU A 776 23.07 4.11 -8.67
CA GLU A 776 23.43 2.76 -8.28
C GLU A 776 23.29 1.81 -9.48
N ARG A 777 24.33 1.03 -9.76
CA ARG A 777 24.32 0.05 -10.84
C ARG A 777 23.44 -1.13 -10.46
N VAL A 778 22.77 -1.73 -11.44
CA VAL A 778 22.05 -2.99 -11.25
C VAL A 778 23.03 -4.05 -10.73
N PRO A 779 22.79 -4.66 -9.55
CA PRO A 779 23.68 -5.65 -8.97
C PRO A 779 23.90 -6.81 -9.93
N ARG A 780 25.16 -7.10 -10.24
CA ARG A 780 25.52 -8.33 -10.94
C ARG A 780 25.62 -9.42 -9.87
N ALA A 781 24.68 -10.36 -9.90
CA ALA A 781 24.90 -11.74 -9.44
C ALA A 781 25.10 -12.09 -7.94
N GLU A 782 25.16 -11.14 -7.00
CA GLU A 782 25.39 -11.47 -5.56
C GLU A 782 24.20 -11.21 -4.62
N ALA A 783 23.13 -10.59 -5.10
CA ALA A 783 21.93 -10.40 -4.29
C ALA A 783 21.21 -11.74 -4.11
N ASN A 784 20.89 -12.10 -2.86
CA ASN A 784 20.04 -13.25 -2.54
C ASN A 784 18.68 -13.05 -3.24
N VAL A 785 18.52 -13.67 -4.40
CA VAL A 785 17.21 -13.76 -5.05
C VAL A 785 16.42 -14.74 -4.19
N LEU A 786 15.38 -14.25 -3.53
CA LEU A 786 14.50 -15.13 -2.76
C LEU A 786 13.95 -16.20 -3.73
N PRO A 787 13.90 -17.49 -3.30
CA PRO A 787 13.39 -18.57 -4.14
C PRO A 787 12.02 -18.23 -4.75
N GLU A 788 11.70 -18.85 -5.89
CA GLU A 788 10.41 -18.77 -6.62
C GLU A 788 9.17 -19.03 -5.75
N ASP A 789 9.32 -19.43 -4.49
CA ASP A 789 8.24 -19.61 -3.52
C ASP A 789 7.45 -18.31 -3.22
N LEU A 790 8.01 -17.12 -3.49
CA LEU A 790 7.25 -15.85 -3.51
C LEU A 790 6.48 -15.61 -4.82
N ALA A 791 6.86 -16.28 -5.92
CA ALA A 791 6.21 -16.22 -7.22
C ALA A 791 5.11 -17.30 -7.37
N LEU A 792 5.11 -18.33 -6.53
CA LEU A 792 4.14 -19.44 -6.55
C LEU A 792 2.94 -19.22 -5.61
N GLU A 793 2.34 -18.02 -5.60
CA GLU A 793 0.90 -17.92 -5.29
C GLU A 793 0.03 -18.11 -6.54
N ASP A 794 0.59 -17.96 -7.76
CA ASP A 794 -0.12 -18.19 -9.03
C ASP A 794 -0.31 -19.67 -9.40
N SER A 795 0.26 -20.60 -8.64
CA SER A 795 0.11 -22.04 -8.85
C SER A 795 -0.52 -22.76 -7.67
N ARG A 796 -1.33 -22.05 -6.86
CA ARG A 796 -2.50 -22.73 -6.32
C ARG A 796 -3.52 -22.69 -7.45
N PRO A 797 -3.76 -23.80 -8.19
CA PRO A 797 -5.05 -23.92 -8.84
C PRO A 797 -6.07 -23.58 -7.76
N GLU A 798 -7.08 -22.79 -8.15
CA GLU A 798 -8.31 -22.61 -7.40
C GLU A 798 -8.42 -23.73 -6.40
N ARG A 799 -8.17 -23.42 -5.11
CA ARG A 799 -8.59 -24.34 -4.07
C ARG A 799 -10.06 -24.48 -4.39
N ALA A 800 -10.40 -25.65 -4.92
CA ALA A 800 -11.71 -25.94 -5.46
C ALA A 800 -12.74 -25.26 -4.57
N ASP A 801 -13.54 -24.40 -5.17
CA ASP A 801 -14.79 -23.85 -4.66
C ASP A 801 -15.04 -24.09 -3.16
N GLY A 802 -14.96 -23.03 -2.35
CA GLY A 802 -15.79 -22.97 -1.14
C GLY A 802 -15.37 -23.79 0.08
N GLU A 803 -14.15 -24.34 0.19
CA GLU A 803 -13.74 -24.97 1.46
C GLU A 803 -13.02 -24.00 2.41
N GLY A 804 -13.80 -23.38 3.29
CA GLY A 804 -13.28 -22.84 4.56
C GLY A 804 -14.17 -21.87 5.34
N VAL A 805 -15.32 -21.44 4.81
CA VAL A 805 -16.35 -20.72 5.60
C VAL A 805 -17.13 -21.70 6.50
N MET A 806 -17.18 -22.97 6.11
CA MET A 806 -17.92 -24.04 6.78
C MET A 806 -17.08 -25.31 6.95
N ARG A 807 -17.20 -25.99 8.10
CA ARG A 807 -16.67 -27.36 8.31
C ARG A 807 -17.77 -28.36 8.01
N VAL A 808 -17.66 -29.08 6.90
CA VAL A 808 -18.58 -30.18 6.55
C VAL A 808 -17.98 -31.50 7.01
N LEU A 809 -18.71 -32.23 7.86
CA LEU A 809 -18.29 -33.48 8.46
C LEU A 809 -19.27 -34.58 8.07
N THR A 810 -18.79 -35.55 7.31
CA THR A 810 -19.61 -36.67 6.81
C THR A 810 -19.51 -37.92 7.69
N ASN A 811 -18.52 -37.99 8.58
CA ASN A 811 -18.36 -39.08 9.55
C ASN A 811 -18.90 -38.66 10.94
N PRO A 812 -20.03 -39.23 11.41
CA PRO A 812 -20.59 -38.91 12.71
C PRO A 812 -19.85 -39.57 13.89
N THR A 813 -18.99 -40.57 13.65
CA THR A 813 -18.27 -41.30 14.71
C THR A 813 -16.76 -41.23 14.50
N PRO A 814 -16.14 -40.03 14.54
CA PRO A 814 -14.69 -39.92 14.58
C PRO A 814 -14.14 -40.47 15.91
N ARG A 815 -12.84 -40.78 15.97
CA ARG A 815 -12.19 -41.28 17.20
C ARG A 815 -12.24 -40.27 18.36
N THR A 816 -12.26 -38.99 18.03
CA THR A 816 -12.48 -37.88 18.96
C THR A 816 -13.59 -37.04 18.36
N PRO A 817 -14.70 -36.78 19.08
CA PRO A 817 -15.81 -36.01 18.55
C PRO A 817 -15.36 -34.63 18.03
N ASP A 818 -15.73 -34.30 16.80
CA ASP A 818 -15.54 -32.96 16.27
C ASP A 818 -16.58 -32.03 16.90
N VAL A 819 -16.14 -30.99 17.61
CA VAL A 819 -17.01 -30.09 18.36
C VAL A 819 -17.15 -28.73 17.68
N HIS A 820 -18.31 -28.12 17.87
CA HIS A 820 -18.60 -26.73 17.55
C HIS A 820 -19.15 -25.99 18.77
N LEU A 821 -18.77 -24.71 18.92
CA LEU A 821 -19.13 -23.87 20.08
C LEU A 821 -19.98 -22.67 19.66
N LEU A 822 -21.18 -22.56 20.23
CA LEU A 822 -22.12 -21.48 20.00
C LEU A 822 -22.35 -20.70 21.29
N SER A 823 -22.37 -19.37 21.22
CA SER A 823 -22.59 -18.54 22.39
C SER A 823 -22.96 -17.10 22.06
N ASN A 824 -23.76 -16.48 22.94
CA ASN A 824 -24.01 -15.04 23.02
C ASN A 824 -23.21 -14.36 24.17
N GLY A 825 -22.24 -15.06 24.75
CA GLY A 825 -21.44 -14.64 25.90
C GLY A 825 -22.00 -15.05 27.27
N ARG A 826 -23.30 -15.37 27.39
CA ARG A 826 -23.93 -15.84 28.64
C ARG A 826 -24.48 -17.25 28.54
N TYR A 827 -25.12 -17.59 27.44
CA TYR A 827 -25.57 -18.93 27.10
C TYR A 827 -24.54 -19.59 26.17
N HIS A 828 -24.20 -20.84 26.45
CA HIS A 828 -23.12 -21.57 25.78
C HIS A 828 -23.61 -22.95 25.38
N VAL A 829 -23.36 -23.34 24.14
CA VAL A 829 -23.67 -24.67 23.60
C VAL A 829 -22.43 -25.26 22.98
N ALA A 830 -22.08 -26.47 23.40
CA ALA A 830 -21.11 -27.30 22.70
C ALA A 830 -21.88 -28.43 22.03
N ILE A 831 -21.66 -28.64 20.73
CA ILE A 831 -22.31 -29.72 19.97
C ILE A 831 -21.27 -30.48 19.14
N SER A 832 -21.38 -31.80 19.12
CA SER A 832 -20.54 -32.70 18.35
C SER A 832 -21.09 -32.91 16.93
N SER A 833 -20.24 -33.42 16.04
CA SER A 833 -20.63 -33.85 14.69
C SER A 833 -21.65 -34.98 14.69
N ALA A 834 -21.86 -35.66 15.82
CA ALA A 834 -22.87 -36.70 15.99
C ALA A 834 -24.20 -36.15 16.52
N GLY A 835 -24.24 -34.89 16.96
CA GLY A 835 -25.40 -34.27 17.61
C GLY A 835 -25.44 -34.42 19.14
N GLY A 836 -24.40 -34.99 19.76
CA GLY A 836 -24.19 -34.98 21.21
C GLY A 836 -23.64 -33.63 21.70
N GLY A 837 -23.59 -33.39 23.00
CA GLY A 837 -23.05 -32.15 23.57
C GLY A 837 -23.78 -31.66 24.82
N TYR A 838 -23.68 -30.36 25.11
CA TYR A 838 -24.25 -29.76 26.31
C TYR A 838 -24.64 -28.31 26.12
N SER A 839 -25.50 -27.82 27.02
CA SER A 839 -25.93 -26.44 27.12
C SER A 839 -25.66 -25.92 28.53
N ARG A 840 -25.11 -24.71 28.63
CA ARG A 840 -24.70 -24.07 29.89
C ARG A 840 -25.15 -22.62 29.90
N TRP A 841 -25.65 -22.13 31.02
CA TRP A 841 -26.00 -20.74 31.21
C TRP A 841 -25.15 -20.17 32.35
N ARG A 842 -24.30 -19.21 32.02
CA ARG A 842 -23.18 -18.77 32.88
C ARG A 842 -22.43 -20.01 33.34
N ASP A 843 -22.24 -20.24 34.63
CA ASP A 843 -21.58 -21.40 35.24
C ASP A 843 -22.50 -22.62 35.49
N LEU A 844 -23.80 -22.50 35.24
CA LEU A 844 -24.79 -23.56 35.51
C LEU A 844 -25.01 -24.46 34.29
N ALA A 845 -24.90 -25.78 34.49
CA ALA A 845 -25.29 -26.76 33.49
C ALA A 845 -26.81 -26.73 33.30
N VAL A 846 -27.25 -26.50 32.06
CA VAL A 846 -28.67 -26.52 31.68
C VAL A 846 -29.06 -27.97 31.40
N THR A 847 -28.26 -28.65 30.57
CA THR A 847 -28.40 -30.06 30.24
C THR A 847 -27.26 -30.88 30.81
N ARG A 848 -27.55 -32.13 31.18
CA ARG A 848 -26.54 -33.05 31.74
C ARG A 848 -25.54 -33.46 30.68
N TRP A 849 -24.26 -33.45 31.07
CA TRP A 849 -23.17 -33.92 30.22
C TRP A 849 -22.03 -34.49 31.05
N ARG A 850 -21.34 -35.46 30.45
CA ARG A 850 -20.10 -36.03 30.97
C ARG A 850 -19.16 -36.25 29.79
N GLU A 851 -17.87 -36.09 30.05
CA GLU A 851 -16.84 -36.41 29.07
C GLU A 851 -16.87 -37.92 28.79
N ASP A 852 -17.29 -38.28 27.58
CA ASP A 852 -17.22 -39.64 27.06
C ASP A 852 -17.07 -39.58 25.55
N ALA A 853 -15.81 -39.55 25.10
CA ALA A 853 -15.47 -39.54 23.67
C ALA A 853 -15.86 -40.83 22.93
N THR A 854 -16.16 -41.91 23.66
CA THR A 854 -16.47 -43.23 23.06
C THR A 854 -17.95 -43.33 22.72
N SER A 855 -18.82 -42.90 23.64
CA SER A 855 -20.27 -43.03 23.44
C SER A 855 -20.94 -41.77 22.90
N ASP A 856 -20.40 -40.58 23.21
CA ASP A 856 -20.95 -39.26 22.86
C ASP A 856 -22.49 -39.17 23.02
N CYS A 857 -23.03 -39.81 24.07
CA CYS A 857 -24.46 -40.07 24.20
C CYS A 857 -25.24 -39.01 24.99
N TRP A 858 -24.59 -37.92 25.39
CA TRP A 858 -25.20 -36.83 26.17
C TRP A 858 -25.63 -35.68 25.27
N GLY A 859 -26.73 -35.00 25.61
CA GLY A 859 -27.16 -33.80 24.92
C GLY A 859 -28.67 -33.65 24.77
N THR A 860 -29.04 -32.75 23.85
CA THR A 860 -30.44 -32.44 23.49
C THR A 860 -30.76 -33.12 22.17
N PHE A 861 -31.67 -34.07 22.20
CA PHE A 861 -31.99 -34.92 21.06
C PHE A 861 -33.42 -34.68 20.56
N VAL A 862 -33.64 -34.84 19.25
CA VAL A 862 -34.97 -34.88 18.64
C VAL A 862 -35.11 -36.18 17.87
N TYR A 863 -36.08 -37.00 18.28
CA TYR A 863 -36.43 -38.25 17.61
C TYR A 863 -37.50 -38.00 16.55
N LEU A 864 -37.42 -38.71 15.44
CA LEU A 864 -38.41 -38.76 14.38
C LEU A 864 -38.97 -40.17 14.30
N ARG A 865 -40.30 -40.31 14.22
CA ARG A 865 -40.98 -41.60 13.99
C ARG A 865 -41.99 -41.49 12.87
N ASP A 866 -41.90 -42.39 11.91
CA ASP A 866 -42.94 -42.55 10.89
C ASP A 866 -44.08 -43.40 11.48
N VAL A 867 -45.27 -42.80 11.60
CA VAL A 867 -46.44 -43.43 12.22
C VAL A 867 -46.94 -44.64 11.43
N ALA A 868 -46.75 -44.65 10.11
CA ALA A 868 -47.24 -45.73 9.27
C ALA A 868 -46.36 -46.99 9.38
N THR A 869 -45.05 -46.82 9.55
CA THR A 869 -44.09 -47.94 9.60
C THR A 869 -43.68 -48.31 11.03
N GLY A 870 -43.82 -47.38 11.98
CA GLY A 870 -43.28 -47.50 13.34
C GLY A 870 -41.75 -47.35 13.42
N GLU A 871 -41.07 -47.12 12.29
CA GLU A 871 -39.63 -46.88 12.28
C GLU A 871 -39.31 -45.50 12.87
N PHE A 872 -38.25 -45.43 13.68
CA PHE A 872 -37.78 -44.18 14.25
C PHE A 872 -36.26 -44.02 14.14
N TRP A 873 -35.83 -42.77 14.12
CA TRP A 873 -34.44 -42.30 14.05
C TRP A 873 -34.33 -40.94 14.77
N SER A 874 -33.20 -40.27 14.68
CA SER A 874 -33.01 -38.91 15.23
C SER A 874 -32.71 -37.90 14.14
N THR A 875 -32.93 -36.61 14.41
CA THR A 875 -32.60 -35.51 13.49
C THR A 875 -31.10 -35.33 13.27
N ALA A 876 -30.27 -35.87 14.16
CA ALA A 876 -28.82 -36.08 13.97
C ALA A 876 -28.47 -37.58 14.09
N PHE A 877 -27.20 -37.93 14.25
CA PHE A 877 -26.77 -39.32 14.41
C PHE A 877 -27.10 -39.89 15.81
N GLN A 878 -26.73 -39.17 16.86
CA GLN A 878 -27.10 -39.47 18.24
C GLN A 878 -28.57 -39.08 18.47
N PRO A 879 -29.29 -39.83 19.32
CA PRO A 879 -28.83 -40.93 20.15
C PRO A 879 -29.10 -42.31 19.52
N THR A 880 -29.77 -42.37 18.36
CA THR A 880 -30.20 -43.63 17.73
C THR A 880 -29.09 -44.38 17.02
N GLN A 881 -27.97 -43.71 16.72
CA GLN A 881 -26.78 -44.27 16.05
C GLN A 881 -27.08 -44.90 14.68
N ARG A 882 -28.09 -44.36 13.98
CA ARG A 882 -28.48 -44.80 12.63
C ARG A 882 -27.97 -43.80 11.61
N ALA A 883 -26.85 -44.11 10.96
CA ALA A 883 -26.35 -43.32 9.84
C ALA A 883 -27.21 -43.59 8.60
N THR A 884 -27.75 -42.52 8.02
CA THR A 884 -28.55 -42.54 6.79
C THR A 884 -27.67 -42.19 5.58
N LYS A 885 -28.15 -42.42 4.35
CA LYS A 885 -27.40 -42.05 3.15
C LYS A 885 -27.34 -40.52 3.03
N GLY A 886 -26.14 -39.95 3.06
CA GLY A 886 -25.91 -38.50 2.93
C GLY A 886 -26.02 -37.72 4.25
N TYR A 887 -25.51 -38.28 5.35
CA TYR A 887 -25.36 -37.54 6.61
C TYR A 887 -24.25 -36.49 6.49
N GLU A 888 -24.55 -35.24 6.82
CA GLU A 888 -23.60 -34.13 6.88
C GLU A 888 -23.86 -33.31 8.14
N ALA A 889 -22.81 -33.04 8.91
CA ALA A 889 -22.79 -32.01 9.94
C ALA A 889 -21.99 -30.81 9.44
N ILE A 890 -22.62 -29.64 9.32
CA ILE A 890 -22.02 -28.43 8.76
C ILE A 890 -21.89 -27.39 9.88
N PHE A 891 -20.67 -26.97 10.18
CA PHE A 891 -20.41 -25.99 11.23
C PHE A 891 -19.92 -24.67 10.65
N THR A 892 -20.69 -23.62 10.91
CA THR A 892 -20.35 -22.21 10.60
C THR A 892 -20.30 -21.43 11.90
N GLN A 893 -19.68 -20.25 11.94
CA GLN A 893 -19.45 -19.53 13.21
C GLN A 893 -20.72 -19.19 14.01
N ALA A 894 -21.86 -19.08 13.33
CA ALA A 894 -23.13 -18.70 13.90
C ALA A 894 -24.10 -19.87 14.15
N ARG A 895 -23.90 -21.00 13.47
CA ARG A 895 -24.84 -22.14 13.51
C ARG A 895 -24.19 -23.48 13.21
N ALA A 896 -24.80 -24.53 13.76
CA ALA A 896 -24.54 -25.92 13.40
C ALA A 896 -25.73 -26.48 12.62
N GLU A 897 -25.48 -27.15 11.50
CA GLU A 897 -26.50 -27.77 10.66
C GLU A 897 -26.29 -29.29 10.59
N PHE A 898 -27.37 -30.06 10.57
CA PHE A 898 -27.37 -31.49 10.31
C PHE A 898 -28.30 -31.79 9.14
N ARG A 899 -27.78 -32.44 8.11
CA ARG A 899 -28.54 -32.84 6.92
C ARG A 899 -28.51 -34.35 6.77
N GLN A 900 -29.67 -34.92 6.49
CA GLN A 900 -29.78 -36.34 6.23
C GLN A 900 -31.04 -36.72 5.46
N ARG A 901 -31.04 -37.91 4.84
CA ARG A 901 -32.17 -38.43 4.07
C ARG A 901 -32.51 -39.87 4.45
N GLN A 902 -33.76 -40.10 4.84
CA GLN A 902 -34.24 -41.43 5.21
C GLN A 902 -35.61 -41.73 4.58
N GLY A 903 -35.70 -42.83 3.86
CA GLY A 903 -36.98 -43.34 3.34
C GLY A 903 -37.74 -42.38 2.42
N GLY A 904 -37.07 -41.43 1.75
CA GLY A 904 -37.72 -40.38 0.95
C GLY A 904 -38.13 -39.12 1.74
N LEU A 905 -37.74 -39.04 3.02
CA LEU A 905 -37.82 -37.83 3.83
C LEU A 905 -36.43 -37.19 3.91
N GLU A 906 -36.34 -35.91 3.58
CA GLU A 906 -35.17 -35.08 3.83
C GLU A 906 -35.35 -34.32 5.14
N ILE A 907 -34.31 -34.34 5.97
CA ILE A 907 -34.29 -33.77 7.32
C ILE A 907 -33.13 -32.80 7.38
N HIS A 908 -33.44 -31.56 7.71
CA HIS A 908 -32.47 -30.50 7.90
C HIS A 908 -32.69 -29.86 9.27
N THR A 909 -31.69 -29.96 10.16
CA THR A 909 -31.76 -29.35 11.49
C THR A 909 -30.71 -28.26 11.64
N GLU A 910 -31.15 -27.06 12.03
CA GLU A 910 -30.29 -25.90 12.28
C GLU A 910 -30.31 -25.54 13.77
N LEU A 911 -29.13 -25.28 14.34
CA LEU A 911 -28.93 -24.90 15.74
C LEU A 911 -28.21 -23.55 15.83
N CYS A 912 -28.77 -22.61 16.58
CA CYS A 912 -28.10 -21.35 16.94
C CYS A 912 -28.40 -20.94 18.39
N VAL A 913 -27.62 -19.98 18.91
CA VAL A 913 -27.88 -19.30 20.18
C VAL A 913 -28.28 -17.86 19.88
N SER A 914 -29.41 -17.42 20.41
CA SER A 914 -29.92 -16.05 20.19
C SER A 914 -28.94 -15.01 20.77
N PRO A 915 -28.52 -14.00 20.01
CA PRO A 915 -27.71 -12.91 20.56
C PRO A 915 -28.47 -12.01 21.54
N GLU A 916 -29.80 -11.93 21.40
CA GLU A 916 -30.64 -11.03 22.20
C GLU A 916 -31.10 -11.70 23.50
N ASP A 917 -31.40 -13.01 23.46
CA ASP A 917 -31.94 -13.76 24.59
C ASP A 917 -31.09 -14.98 24.93
N ASP A 918 -31.13 -15.44 26.18
CA ASP A 918 -30.40 -16.63 26.64
C ASP A 918 -31.17 -17.91 26.27
N VAL A 919 -31.29 -18.14 24.96
CA VAL A 919 -32.10 -19.19 24.31
C VAL A 919 -31.29 -19.88 23.21
N GLU A 920 -31.28 -21.22 23.22
CA GLU A 920 -30.89 -22.03 22.06
C GLU A 920 -32.12 -22.42 21.23
N LEU A 921 -31.98 -22.36 19.91
CA LEU A 921 -33.01 -22.69 18.93
C LEU A 921 -32.54 -23.87 18.08
N ARG A 922 -33.36 -24.92 17.99
CA ARG A 922 -33.18 -26.11 17.13
C ARG A 922 -34.34 -26.20 16.15
N ARG A 923 -34.13 -25.67 14.95
CA ARG A 923 -35.10 -25.72 13.85
C ARG A 923 -34.97 -27.02 13.10
N THR A 924 -36.04 -27.77 12.93
CA THR A 924 -36.06 -29.01 12.12
C THR A 924 -37.02 -28.83 10.95
N THR A 925 -36.47 -28.85 9.76
CA THR A 925 -37.18 -28.81 8.48
C THR A 925 -37.28 -30.23 7.93
N LEU A 926 -38.50 -30.67 7.64
CA LEU A 926 -38.80 -31.98 7.07
C LEU A 926 -39.40 -31.79 5.68
N THR A 927 -38.84 -32.43 4.66
CA THR A 927 -39.36 -32.39 3.28
C THR A 927 -39.70 -33.80 2.81
N ASN A 928 -40.95 -34.02 2.43
CA ASN A 928 -41.43 -35.32 1.94
C ASN A 928 -41.22 -35.42 0.43
N HIS A 929 -40.17 -36.13 -0.02
CA HIS A 929 -39.91 -36.37 -1.45
C HIS A 929 -40.69 -37.56 -2.01
N SER A 930 -41.50 -38.25 -1.21
CA SER A 930 -42.29 -39.40 -1.65
C SER A 930 -43.66 -38.99 -2.20
N ALA A 931 -44.23 -39.84 -3.07
CA ALA A 931 -45.56 -39.62 -3.66
C ALA A 931 -46.74 -39.89 -2.71
N VAL A 932 -46.47 -40.24 -1.45
CA VAL A 932 -47.48 -40.60 -0.44
C VAL A 932 -47.39 -39.63 0.73
N ALA A 933 -48.53 -39.23 1.28
CA ALA A 933 -48.56 -38.42 2.49
C ALA A 933 -47.97 -39.20 3.68
N ARG A 934 -47.17 -38.54 4.52
CA ARG A 934 -46.51 -39.15 5.68
C ARG A 934 -46.85 -38.40 6.94
N THR A 935 -47.11 -39.13 8.02
CA THR A 935 -47.27 -38.56 9.36
C THR A 935 -46.04 -38.89 10.18
N ILE A 936 -45.32 -37.85 10.59
CA ILE A 936 -44.06 -37.94 11.35
C ILE A 936 -44.28 -37.36 12.74
N GLU A 937 -43.93 -38.11 13.77
CA GLU A 937 -43.87 -37.64 15.15
C GLU A 937 -42.46 -37.17 15.50
N LEU A 938 -42.34 -35.92 15.95
CA LEU A 938 -41.12 -35.34 16.50
C LEU A 938 -41.20 -35.38 18.03
N THR A 939 -40.20 -35.95 18.68
CA THR A 939 -40.12 -36.02 20.15
C THR A 939 -38.77 -35.49 20.63
N SER A 940 -38.75 -34.39 21.40
CA SER A 940 -37.52 -33.89 22.01
C SER A 940 -37.12 -34.69 23.26
N TYR A 941 -35.86 -34.61 23.68
CA TYR A 941 -35.38 -35.18 24.92
C TYR A 941 -34.16 -34.40 25.44
N SER A 942 -34.18 -34.01 26.71
CA SER A 942 -32.98 -33.51 27.41
C SER A 942 -33.07 -33.81 28.91
N GLU A 943 -31.94 -34.15 29.51
CA GLU A 943 -31.81 -34.32 30.96
C GLU A 943 -31.47 -32.97 31.61
N VAL A 944 -32.33 -32.46 32.50
CA VAL A 944 -32.20 -31.10 33.08
C VAL A 944 -31.43 -31.11 34.40
N VAL A 945 -30.54 -30.13 34.60
CA VAL A 945 -29.68 -30.04 35.79
C VAL A 945 -29.93 -28.75 36.60
N LEU A 946 -29.70 -27.58 35.99
CA LEU A 946 -29.79 -26.24 36.61
C LEU A 946 -28.88 -26.02 37.83
N ALA A 947 -27.74 -26.70 37.85
CA ALA A 947 -26.72 -26.60 38.90
C ALA A 947 -25.33 -26.60 38.25
N THR A 948 -24.28 -26.30 39.02
CA THR A 948 -22.90 -26.46 38.51
C THR A 948 -22.64 -27.93 38.19
N GLN A 949 -21.83 -28.20 37.15
CA GLN A 949 -21.54 -29.56 36.71
C GLN A 949 -20.93 -30.41 37.83
N ALA A 950 -19.99 -29.87 38.60
CA ALA A 950 -19.39 -30.54 39.75
C ALA A 950 -20.42 -30.99 40.80
N ALA A 951 -21.48 -30.19 41.01
CA ALA A 951 -22.55 -30.54 41.94
C ALA A 951 -23.45 -31.67 41.41
N ASP A 952 -23.71 -31.73 40.10
CA ASP A 952 -24.42 -32.86 39.47
C ASP A 952 -23.59 -34.15 39.50
N GLU A 953 -22.28 -34.06 39.23
CA GLU A 953 -21.38 -35.21 39.24
C GLU A 953 -21.21 -35.82 40.64
N ALA A 954 -21.12 -35.00 41.69
CA ALA A 954 -20.93 -35.48 43.05
C ALA A 954 -22.14 -36.28 43.58
N HIS A 955 -23.37 -35.78 43.39
CA HIS A 955 -24.58 -36.37 43.95
C HIS A 955 -25.80 -36.24 43.03
N PRO A 956 -25.83 -36.93 41.86
CA PRO A 956 -26.86 -36.73 40.83
C PRO A 956 -28.27 -37.08 41.32
N ALA A 957 -28.43 -38.24 41.98
CA ALA A 957 -29.72 -38.69 42.50
C ALA A 957 -30.33 -37.74 43.54
N PHE A 958 -29.48 -37.07 44.33
CA PHE A 958 -29.94 -36.06 45.29
C PHE A 958 -30.23 -34.72 44.61
N SER A 959 -29.39 -34.30 43.65
CA SER A 959 -29.57 -33.05 42.91
C SER A 959 -30.88 -33.02 42.12
N ASN A 960 -31.29 -34.15 41.55
CA ASN A 960 -32.52 -34.31 40.78
C ASN A 960 -33.79 -34.01 41.60
N LEU A 961 -33.82 -34.35 42.90
CA LEU A 961 -34.99 -34.16 43.76
C LEU A 961 -35.40 -32.70 43.97
N PHE A 962 -34.49 -31.77 43.66
CA PHE A 962 -34.75 -30.33 43.78
C PHE A 962 -35.38 -29.73 42.53
N VAL A 963 -35.39 -30.45 41.41
CA VAL A 963 -35.92 -29.95 40.15
C VAL A 963 -37.43 -30.11 40.12
N GLN A 964 -38.14 -29.07 39.71
CA GLN A 964 -39.60 -29.04 39.59
C GLN A 964 -39.97 -28.65 38.16
N THR A 965 -40.89 -29.40 37.57
CA THR A 965 -41.38 -29.17 36.21
C THR A 965 -42.84 -28.74 36.20
N GLU A 966 -43.22 -27.91 35.24
CA GLU A 966 -44.58 -27.43 35.01
C GLU A 966 -44.87 -27.52 33.50
N PHE A 967 -45.98 -28.16 33.10
CA PHE A 967 -46.37 -28.24 31.70
C PHE A 967 -47.47 -27.22 31.36
N LEU A 968 -47.14 -26.27 30.48
CA LEU A 968 -48.03 -25.23 29.97
C LEU A 968 -48.65 -25.69 28.65
N ARG A 969 -49.75 -26.45 28.75
CA ARG A 969 -50.46 -27.01 27.58
C ARG A 969 -50.88 -25.98 26.52
N PRO A 970 -51.43 -24.79 26.85
CA PRO A 970 -51.82 -23.79 25.84
C PRO A 970 -50.65 -23.20 25.04
N SER A 971 -49.43 -23.29 25.58
CA SER A 971 -48.22 -22.72 25.00
C SER A 971 -47.25 -23.77 24.49
N SER A 972 -47.62 -25.06 24.56
CA SER A 972 -46.76 -26.20 24.20
C SER A 972 -45.35 -26.09 24.80
N ALA A 973 -45.29 -25.74 26.09
CA ALA A 973 -44.03 -25.44 26.78
C ALA A 973 -43.92 -26.14 28.14
N ILE A 974 -42.70 -26.52 28.53
CA ILE A 974 -42.36 -27.01 29.87
C ILE A 974 -41.52 -25.93 30.55
N LEU A 975 -41.93 -25.51 31.75
CA LEU A 975 -41.09 -24.71 32.64
C LEU A 975 -40.43 -25.62 33.66
N CYS A 976 -39.19 -25.30 34.04
CA CYS A 976 -38.44 -26.07 34.99
C CYS A 976 -37.62 -25.15 35.89
N THR A 977 -37.64 -25.37 37.20
CA THR A 977 -36.81 -24.63 38.16
C THR A 977 -36.30 -25.55 39.26
N ARG A 978 -35.44 -25.04 40.13
CA ARG A 978 -35.01 -25.75 41.34
C ARG A 978 -35.74 -25.19 42.56
N ARG A 979 -35.96 -26.03 43.56
CA ARG A 979 -36.46 -25.59 44.87
C ARG A 979 -35.34 -24.84 45.60
N ALA A 980 -35.61 -23.57 45.93
CA ALA A 980 -34.71 -22.73 46.71
C ALA A 980 -34.32 -23.42 48.04
N ARG A 981 -33.04 -23.36 48.39
CA ARG A 981 -32.49 -23.96 49.62
C ARG A 981 -32.52 -23.00 50.82
N SER A 982 -32.63 -21.70 50.57
CA SER A 982 -32.77 -20.62 51.55
C SER A 982 -33.62 -19.49 50.97
N GLU A 983 -34.04 -18.52 51.80
CA GLU A 983 -34.78 -17.33 51.33
C GLU A 983 -33.96 -16.41 50.41
N GLU A 984 -32.64 -16.51 50.46
CA GLU A 984 -31.71 -15.75 49.61
C GLU A 984 -31.45 -16.45 48.26
N ASP A 985 -31.75 -17.75 48.17
CA ASP A 985 -31.50 -18.57 46.97
C ASP A 985 -32.55 -18.25 45.90
N ARG A 986 -32.10 -17.73 44.75
CA ARG A 986 -32.94 -17.38 43.59
C ARG A 986 -32.61 -18.30 42.42
N PRO A 987 -33.17 -19.52 42.38
CA PRO A 987 -32.88 -20.48 41.32
C PRO A 987 -33.42 -20.00 39.97
N PRO A 988 -32.70 -20.26 38.86
CA PRO A 988 -33.14 -19.86 37.53
C PRO A 988 -34.34 -20.68 37.06
N TRP A 989 -34.98 -20.19 36.01
CA TRP A 989 -36.11 -20.81 35.32
C TRP A 989 -35.70 -21.22 33.91
N LEU A 990 -35.78 -22.51 33.62
CA LEU A 990 -35.67 -23.06 32.29
C LEU A 990 -37.04 -23.09 31.63
N LEU A 991 -37.07 -22.82 30.33
CA LEU A 991 -38.21 -23.04 29.46
C LEU A 991 -37.81 -23.96 28.29
N HIS A 992 -38.70 -24.88 27.93
CA HIS A 992 -38.57 -25.70 26.73
C HIS A 992 -39.88 -25.63 25.94
N LEU A 993 -39.84 -25.23 24.68
CA LEU A 993 -41.05 -25.04 23.87
C LEU A 993 -40.93 -25.69 22.49
N VAL A 994 -42.07 -26.09 21.93
CA VAL A 994 -42.18 -26.57 20.54
C VAL A 994 -43.16 -25.70 19.75
N VAL A 995 -42.72 -25.17 18.61
CA VAL A 995 -43.53 -24.35 17.70
C VAL A 995 -43.55 -25.00 16.32
N GLY A 996 -44.74 -25.22 15.77
CA GLY A 996 -44.92 -25.67 14.38
C GLY A 996 -45.58 -24.58 13.53
N GLN A 997 -45.57 -24.76 12.21
CA GLN A 997 -46.23 -23.83 11.26
C GLN A 997 -47.74 -23.69 11.50
N ASP A 998 -48.41 -24.74 11.99
CA ASP A 998 -49.83 -24.68 12.36
C ASP A 998 -49.97 -24.28 13.85
N ARG A 999 -50.78 -23.25 14.13
CA ARG A 999 -51.01 -22.71 15.49
C ARG A 999 -51.85 -23.66 16.37
N SER A 1000 -52.32 -24.78 15.82
CA SER A 1000 -52.97 -25.82 16.61
C SER A 1000 -52.03 -26.35 17.70
N THR A 1001 -52.51 -26.28 18.94
CA THR A 1001 -51.90 -26.89 20.14
C THR A 1001 -52.46 -28.29 20.42
N ASP A 1002 -53.45 -28.71 19.63
CA ASP A 1002 -54.08 -30.03 19.74
C ASP A 1002 -53.11 -31.11 19.28
N GLY A 1003 -52.72 -32.01 20.20
CA GLY A 1003 -51.85 -33.14 19.92
C GLY A 1003 -50.41 -33.02 20.43
N VAL A 1004 -50.05 -31.96 21.18
CA VAL A 1004 -48.78 -31.91 21.91
C VAL A 1004 -48.92 -32.62 23.26
N SER A 1005 -47.97 -33.50 23.56
CA SER A 1005 -47.88 -34.21 24.86
C SER A 1005 -46.48 -34.09 25.45
N CYS A 1006 -46.34 -34.22 26.76
CA CYS A 1006 -45.05 -34.09 27.46
C CYS A 1006 -44.67 -35.31 28.29
N GLU A 1007 -43.37 -35.48 28.51
CA GLU A 1007 -42.81 -36.43 29.46
C GLU A 1007 -41.71 -35.71 30.27
N THR A 1008 -41.78 -35.82 31.59
CA THR A 1008 -40.79 -35.20 32.48
C THR A 1008 -40.06 -36.22 33.35
N ASP A 1009 -40.45 -37.50 33.32
CA ASP A 1009 -39.79 -38.57 34.06
C ASP A 1009 -38.90 -39.43 33.13
N ARG A 1010 -37.59 -39.44 33.40
CA ARG A 1010 -36.61 -40.22 32.64
C ARG A 1010 -36.94 -41.71 32.61
N PHE A 1011 -37.44 -42.28 33.72
CA PHE A 1011 -37.78 -43.69 33.80
C PHE A 1011 -38.93 -44.05 32.86
N LYS A 1012 -39.92 -43.17 32.73
CA LYS A 1012 -41.05 -43.36 31.81
C LYS A 1012 -40.65 -43.18 30.34
N PHE A 1013 -39.73 -42.26 30.05
CA PHE A 1013 -39.24 -42.05 28.70
C PHE A 1013 -38.35 -43.21 28.21
N ILE A 1014 -37.29 -43.53 28.96
CA ILE A 1014 -36.31 -44.55 28.57
C ILE A 1014 -36.89 -45.94 28.80
N GLY A 1015 -37.48 -46.19 29.96
CA GLY A 1015 -37.96 -47.51 30.38
C GLY A 1015 -36.88 -48.40 31.00
N ARG A 1016 -37.31 -49.37 31.80
CA ARG A 1016 -36.41 -50.30 32.52
C ARG A 1016 -35.58 -51.14 31.54
N GLY A 1017 -34.25 -51.12 31.71
CA GLY A 1017 -33.31 -51.93 30.94
C GLY A 1017 -33.08 -51.45 29.50
N ARG A 1018 -33.50 -50.22 29.17
CA ARG A 1018 -33.38 -49.61 27.85
C ARG A 1018 -32.40 -48.44 27.88
N THR A 1019 -32.12 -47.87 26.71
CA THR A 1019 -31.18 -46.76 26.52
C THR A 1019 -31.79 -45.68 25.63
N LEU A 1020 -31.11 -44.53 25.49
CA LEU A 1020 -31.52 -43.48 24.55
C LEU A 1020 -31.46 -43.90 23.08
N ALA A 1021 -30.69 -44.95 22.75
CA ALA A 1021 -30.71 -45.51 21.39
C ALA A 1021 -32.01 -46.27 21.07
N SER A 1022 -32.74 -46.73 22.11
CA SER A 1022 -33.99 -47.48 21.95
C SER A 1022 -34.94 -47.25 23.13
N PRO A 1023 -35.45 -46.03 23.33
CA PRO A 1023 -36.27 -45.67 24.49
C PRO A 1023 -37.69 -46.26 24.38
N ALA A 1024 -38.31 -46.52 25.53
CA ALA A 1024 -39.68 -47.04 25.62
C ALA A 1024 -40.70 -46.09 24.97
N ALA A 1025 -40.51 -44.78 25.11
CA ALA A 1025 -41.38 -43.75 24.53
C ALA A 1025 -41.51 -43.86 23.00
N MET A 1026 -40.52 -44.44 22.31
CA MET A 1026 -40.54 -44.59 20.85
C MET A 1026 -41.11 -45.94 20.37
N GLN A 1027 -41.38 -46.89 21.27
CA GLN A 1027 -41.87 -48.24 20.91
C GLN A 1027 -43.38 -48.29 20.61
N THR A 1028 -44.17 -47.44 21.28
CA THR A 1028 -45.63 -47.44 21.14
C THR A 1028 -46.10 -46.12 20.55
N ILE A 1029 -47.00 -46.17 19.57
CA ILE A 1029 -47.67 -45.02 18.98
C ILE A 1029 -48.79 -44.58 19.93
N ALA A 1030 -48.45 -43.72 20.87
CA ALA A 1030 -49.36 -43.14 21.85
C ALA A 1030 -48.85 -41.75 22.28
N PRO A 1031 -49.74 -40.86 22.77
CA PRO A 1031 -49.33 -39.64 23.46
C PRO A 1031 -48.38 -39.95 24.62
N LEU A 1032 -47.50 -39.00 24.95
CA LEU A 1032 -46.71 -39.07 26.18
C LEU A 1032 -47.63 -38.92 27.40
N SER A 1033 -47.13 -39.24 28.59
CA SER A 1033 -47.96 -39.40 29.78
C SER A 1033 -48.42 -38.09 30.45
N ASP A 1034 -48.05 -36.93 29.88
CA ASP A 1034 -48.34 -35.58 30.37
C ASP A 1034 -47.93 -35.37 31.85
N THR A 1035 -46.83 -36.00 32.26
CA THR A 1035 -46.30 -35.88 33.62
C THR A 1035 -45.64 -34.54 33.84
N ALA A 1036 -45.95 -33.88 34.94
CA ALA A 1036 -45.27 -32.68 35.42
C ALA A 1036 -45.20 -32.70 36.95
N GLY A 1037 -44.36 -31.83 37.52
CA GLY A 1037 -44.17 -31.68 38.97
C GLY A 1037 -42.79 -32.12 39.44
N SER A 1038 -42.72 -32.61 40.67
CA SER A 1038 -41.49 -33.13 41.29
C SER A 1038 -41.37 -34.63 41.00
N VAL A 1039 -40.54 -34.99 40.02
CA VAL A 1039 -40.25 -36.36 39.60
C VAL A 1039 -38.88 -36.81 40.15
N LEU A 1040 -38.60 -38.11 40.15
CA LEU A 1040 -37.35 -38.64 40.71
C LEU A 1040 -36.13 -38.37 39.82
N ASP A 1041 -36.31 -38.38 38.50
CA ASP A 1041 -35.24 -38.19 37.52
C ASP A 1041 -35.77 -37.31 36.37
N PRO A 1042 -35.62 -35.97 36.49
CA PRO A 1042 -36.29 -34.99 35.64
C PRO A 1042 -35.68 -34.90 34.24
N ILE A 1043 -36.56 -34.90 33.24
CA ILE A 1043 -36.25 -34.60 31.84
C ILE A 1043 -37.23 -33.55 31.30
N ILE A 1044 -36.92 -33.02 30.12
CA ILE A 1044 -37.85 -32.25 29.32
C ILE A 1044 -38.03 -32.96 27.97
N SER A 1045 -39.26 -33.32 27.65
CA SER A 1045 -39.61 -33.97 26.39
C SER A 1045 -40.98 -33.51 25.93
N LEU A 1046 -41.05 -33.00 24.70
CA LEU A 1046 -42.27 -32.60 24.02
C LEU A 1046 -42.42 -33.44 22.75
N ARG A 1047 -43.62 -33.98 22.54
CA ARG A 1047 -43.98 -34.71 21.33
C ARG A 1047 -45.03 -33.95 20.54
N ARG A 1048 -44.81 -33.83 19.22
CA ARG A 1048 -45.76 -33.28 18.26
C ARG A 1048 -45.79 -34.13 16.99
N SER A 1049 -46.99 -34.33 16.44
CA SER A 1049 -47.17 -35.00 15.14
C SER A 1049 -47.38 -33.97 14.03
N VAL A 1050 -46.78 -34.21 12.86
CA VAL A 1050 -47.00 -33.42 11.64
C VAL A 1050 -47.32 -34.34 10.47
N THR A 1051 -48.24 -33.93 9.61
CA THR A 1051 -48.59 -34.67 8.39
C THR A 1051 -48.08 -33.88 7.19
N LEU A 1052 -47.25 -34.50 6.37
CA LEU A 1052 -46.67 -33.92 5.16
C LEU A 1052 -47.31 -34.56 3.93
N ALA A 1053 -47.97 -33.78 3.09
CA ALA A 1053 -48.37 -34.16 1.75
C ALA A 1053 -47.14 -34.47 0.86
N PRO A 1054 -47.33 -35.13 -0.30
CA PRO A 1054 -46.25 -35.30 -1.28
C PRO A 1054 -45.60 -33.97 -1.64
N HIS A 1055 -44.28 -33.90 -1.59
CA HIS A 1055 -43.45 -32.70 -1.86
C HIS A 1055 -43.64 -31.52 -0.89
N GLU A 1056 -44.38 -31.70 0.19
CA GLU A 1056 -44.55 -30.67 1.22
C GLU A 1056 -43.32 -30.56 2.13
N THR A 1057 -43.05 -29.34 2.61
CA THR A 1057 -42.02 -29.06 3.60
C THR A 1057 -42.64 -28.43 4.84
N VAL A 1058 -42.33 -28.98 6.02
CA VAL A 1058 -42.81 -28.48 7.32
C VAL A 1058 -41.62 -28.12 8.19
N VAL A 1059 -41.73 -27.00 8.91
CA VAL A 1059 -40.73 -26.53 9.87
C VAL A 1059 -41.27 -26.65 11.30
N VAL A 1060 -40.46 -27.21 12.20
CA VAL A 1060 -40.75 -27.34 13.63
C VAL A 1060 -39.54 -26.84 14.43
N ASP A 1061 -39.77 -25.85 15.28
CA ASP A 1061 -38.76 -25.22 16.12
C ASP A 1061 -38.85 -25.76 17.57
N PHE A 1062 -37.75 -26.28 18.08
CA PHE A 1062 -37.58 -26.62 19.50
C PHE A 1062 -36.64 -25.60 20.14
N LEU A 1063 -37.05 -24.99 21.25
CA LEU A 1063 -36.23 -24.01 21.95
C LEU A 1063 -35.99 -24.43 23.40
N ILE A 1064 -34.79 -24.14 23.91
CA ILE A 1064 -34.46 -24.23 25.32
C ILE A 1064 -33.90 -22.88 25.75
N GLY A 1065 -34.51 -22.27 26.76
CA GLY A 1065 -34.08 -20.97 27.30
C GLY A 1065 -33.92 -21.00 28.79
N VAL A 1066 -33.13 -20.09 29.34
CA VAL A 1066 -32.96 -19.91 30.79
C VAL A 1066 -33.08 -18.44 31.16
N THR A 1067 -33.80 -18.16 32.24
CA THR A 1067 -33.99 -16.80 32.77
C THR A 1067 -33.83 -16.79 34.29
N GLU A 1068 -33.72 -15.59 34.86
CA GLU A 1068 -33.56 -15.39 36.31
C GLU A 1068 -34.87 -15.60 37.10
N ASN A 1069 -36.03 -15.45 36.45
CA ASN A 1069 -37.33 -15.54 37.11
C ASN A 1069 -38.41 -16.10 36.18
N ARG A 1070 -39.51 -16.56 36.80
CA ARG A 1070 -40.65 -17.18 36.10
C ARG A 1070 -41.34 -16.24 35.12
N GLU A 1071 -41.48 -14.96 35.47
CA GLU A 1071 -42.17 -13.97 34.64
C GLU A 1071 -41.45 -13.76 33.30
N HIS A 1072 -40.12 -13.63 33.34
CA HIS A 1072 -39.30 -13.55 32.14
C HIS A 1072 -39.34 -14.86 31.33
N ALA A 1073 -39.39 -16.02 31.99
CA ALA A 1073 -39.53 -17.30 31.29
C ALA A 1073 -40.85 -17.36 30.51
N LEU A 1074 -41.96 -16.91 31.11
CA LEU A 1074 -43.25 -16.79 30.44
C LEU A 1074 -43.21 -15.78 29.28
N GLY A 1075 -42.56 -14.63 29.47
CA GLY A 1075 -42.36 -13.64 28.41
C GLY A 1075 -41.59 -14.18 27.22
N LEU A 1076 -40.54 -14.99 27.44
CA LEU A 1076 -39.83 -15.67 26.35
C LEU A 1076 -40.68 -16.75 25.67
N VAL A 1077 -41.49 -17.50 26.41
CA VAL A 1077 -42.45 -18.45 25.84
C VAL A 1077 -43.44 -17.74 24.92
N GLU A 1078 -43.97 -16.58 25.31
CA GLU A 1078 -44.88 -15.77 24.48
C GLU A 1078 -44.17 -15.17 23.25
N LYS A 1079 -42.95 -14.64 23.45
CA LYS A 1079 -42.13 -14.06 22.37
C LYS A 1079 -41.85 -15.09 21.27
N TYR A 1080 -41.36 -16.27 21.64
CA TYR A 1080 -40.92 -17.30 20.70
C TYR A 1080 -42.04 -18.19 20.15
N GLN A 1081 -43.29 -18.04 20.62
CA GLN A 1081 -44.45 -18.63 19.92
C GLN A 1081 -44.67 -18.05 18.51
N HIS A 1082 -44.10 -16.88 18.23
CA HIS A 1082 -44.14 -16.27 16.90
C HIS A 1082 -42.95 -16.75 16.08
N SER A 1083 -43.20 -17.48 14.98
CA SER A 1083 -42.16 -18.04 14.11
C SER A 1083 -41.12 -17.03 13.63
N ARG A 1084 -41.52 -15.78 13.39
CA ARG A 1084 -40.63 -14.67 12.99
C ARG A 1084 -39.50 -14.39 13.99
N MET A 1085 -39.69 -14.72 15.27
CA MET A 1085 -38.67 -14.51 16.28
C MET A 1085 -37.55 -15.56 16.20
N ALA A 1086 -37.89 -16.79 15.79
CA ALA A 1086 -36.89 -17.81 15.50
C ALA A 1086 -36.08 -17.45 14.24
N ASP A 1087 -36.72 -16.89 13.20
CA ASP A 1087 -36.03 -16.38 12.01
C ASP A 1087 -35.04 -15.25 12.37
N ARG A 1088 -35.51 -14.28 13.17
CA ARG A 1088 -34.67 -13.18 13.68
C ARG A 1088 -33.47 -13.70 14.47
N ALA A 1089 -33.65 -14.72 15.31
CA ALA A 1089 -32.56 -15.28 16.10
C ALA A 1089 -31.46 -15.89 15.21
N LEU A 1090 -31.84 -16.59 14.13
CA LEU A 1090 -30.89 -17.13 13.13
C LEU A 1090 -30.14 -16.01 12.39
N ASP A 1091 -30.84 -14.98 11.92
CA ASP A 1091 -30.25 -13.86 11.18
C ASP A 1091 -29.27 -13.04 12.05
N LEU A 1092 -29.65 -12.76 13.30
CA LEU A 1092 -28.80 -12.01 14.22
C LEU A 1092 -27.58 -12.81 14.67
N ALA A 1093 -27.70 -14.14 14.84
CA ALA A 1093 -26.58 -14.99 15.23
C ALA A 1093 -25.41 -14.88 14.24
N TRP A 1094 -25.71 -14.78 12.94
CA TRP A 1094 -24.70 -14.53 11.90
C TRP A 1094 -23.95 -13.22 12.14
N THR A 1095 -24.69 -12.12 12.24
CA THR A 1095 -24.12 -10.77 12.43
C THR A 1095 -23.29 -10.69 13.72
N HIS A 1096 -23.80 -11.24 14.82
CA HIS A 1096 -23.10 -11.27 16.11
C HIS A 1096 -21.78 -12.03 16.02
N SER A 1097 -21.76 -13.19 15.35
CA SER A 1097 -20.54 -13.99 15.20
C SER A 1097 -19.42 -13.23 14.46
N GLN A 1098 -19.77 -12.47 13.42
CA GLN A 1098 -18.82 -11.65 12.65
C GLN A 1098 -18.26 -10.49 13.48
N VAL A 1099 -19.09 -9.86 14.32
CA VAL A 1099 -18.64 -8.81 15.24
C VAL A 1099 -17.68 -9.37 16.29
N THR A 1100 -17.99 -10.53 16.88
CA THR A 1100 -17.12 -11.17 17.88
C THR A 1100 -15.75 -11.53 17.29
N LEU A 1101 -15.70 -12.08 16.07
CA LEU A 1101 -14.42 -12.40 15.42
C LEU A 1101 -13.56 -11.16 15.15
N ARG A 1102 -14.19 -10.05 14.74
CA ARG A 1102 -13.49 -8.77 14.56
C ARG A 1102 -12.94 -8.20 15.86
N GLN A 1103 -13.66 -8.33 16.98
CA GLN A 1103 -13.18 -7.89 18.30
C GLN A 1103 -11.96 -8.69 18.79
N LEU A 1104 -11.86 -9.96 18.39
CA LEU A 1104 -10.77 -10.84 18.77
C LEU A 1104 -9.58 -10.79 17.80
N ASP A 1105 -9.71 -10.05 16.69
CA ASP A 1105 -8.74 -10.03 15.57
C ASP A 1105 -8.45 -11.45 15.03
N VAL A 1106 -9.53 -12.22 14.83
CA VAL A 1106 -9.48 -13.63 14.39
C VAL A 1106 -10.20 -13.78 13.05
N SER A 1107 -9.52 -14.39 12.07
CA SER A 1107 -10.13 -14.77 10.80
C SER A 1107 -11.07 -15.98 10.96
N GLU A 1108 -11.98 -16.18 10.00
CA GLU A 1108 -12.90 -17.33 10.05
C GLU A 1108 -12.16 -18.68 9.99
N ALA A 1109 -11.08 -18.76 9.22
CA ALA A 1109 -10.22 -19.94 9.16
C ALA A 1109 -9.54 -20.25 10.51
N GLU A 1110 -9.02 -19.21 11.20
CA GLU A 1110 -8.44 -19.34 12.54
C GLU A 1110 -9.51 -19.75 13.57
N ALA A 1111 -10.71 -19.18 13.51
CA ALA A 1111 -11.82 -19.57 14.39
C ALA A 1111 -12.22 -21.04 14.20
N GLN A 1112 -12.19 -21.56 12.97
CA GLN A 1112 -12.42 -22.98 12.70
C GLN A 1112 -11.31 -23.87 13.27
N LEU A 1113 -10.05 -23.42 13.21
CA LEU A 1113 -8.91 -24.09 13.85
C LEU A 1113 -9.06 -24.10 15.37
N TYR A 1114 -9.43 -22.97 15.97
CA TYR A 1114 -9.63 -22.84 17.42
C TYR A 1114 -10.80 -23.71 17.90
N ALA A 1115 -11.88 -23.81 17.13
CA ALA A 1115 -12.98 -24.74 17.39
C ALA A 1115 -12.55 -26.21 17.32
N ARG A 1116 -11.64 -26.57 16.39
CA ARG A 1116 -11.08 -27.93 16.32
C ARG A 1116 -10.21 -28.25 17.54
N LEU A 1117 -9.38 -27.30 17.98
CA LEU A 1117 -8.58 -27.45 19.20
C LEU A 1117 -9.46 -27.58 20.45
N ALA A 1118 -10.57 -26.85 20.52
CA ALA A 1118 -11.54 -26.97 21.60
C ALA A 1118 -12.09 -28.41 21.74
N GLY A 1119 -12.31 -29.12 20.63
CA GLY A 1119 -12.71 -30.53 20.66
C GLY A 1119 -11.74 -31.43 21.42
N ALA A 1120 -10.43 -31.22 21.24
CA ALA A 1120 -9.39 -31.96 21.96
C ALA A 1120 -9.20 -31.53 23.43
N ILE A 1121 -9.80 -30.41 23.83
CA ILE A 1121 -9.84 -29.93 25.22
C ILE A 1121 -11.06 -30.51 25.95
N ILE A 1122 -12.21 -30.52 25.27
CA ILE A 1122 -13.50 -31.00 25.82
C ILE A 1122 -13.52 -32.52 25.92
N TYR A 1123 -13.00 -33.22 24.91
CA TYR A 1123 -12.87 -34.67 24.89
C TYR A 1123 -11.41 -35.06 25.03
N ALA A 1124 -11.12 -36.02 25.91
CA ALA A 1124 -9.76 -36.48 26.12
C ALA A 1124 -9.25 -37.23 24.88
N ASP A 1125 -8.34 -36.60 24.13
CA ASP A 1125 -7.72 -37.21 22.94
C ASP A 1125 -6.64 -38.24 23.35
N PRO A 1126 -6.82 -39.55 23.05
CA PRO A 1126 -5.81 -40.57 23.36
C PRO A 1126 -4.45 -40.29 22.72
N ALA A 1127 -4.40 -39.61 21.57
CA ALA A 1127 -3.15 -39.26 20.88
C ALA A 1127 -2.34 -38.19 21.65
N ARG A 1128 -2.96 -37.46 22.57
CA ARG A 1128 -2.33 -36.43 23.41
C ARG A 1128 -2.00 -36.93 24.82
N ARG A 1129 -2.35 -38.17 25.15
CA ARG A 1129 -2.09 -38.76 26.47
C ARG A 1129 -0.60 -39.02 26.67
N ALA A 1130 -0.07 -38.61 27.82
CA ALA A 1130 1.32 -38.87 28.19
C ALA A 1130 1.62 -40.38 28.27
N THR A 1131 2.87 -40.77 28.02
CA THR A 1131 3.29 -42.17 28.08
C THR A 1131 3.09 -42.77 29.47
N PRO A 1132 2.86 -44.08 29.61
CA PRO A 1132 2.61 -44.72 30.90
C PRO A 1132 3.69 -44.45 31.96
N GLY A 1133 4.95 -44.32 31.55
CA GLY A 1133 6.07 -44.00 32.45
C GLY A 1133 5.96 -42.61 33.08
N VAL A 1134 5.51 -41.60 32.33
CA VAL A 1134 5.28 -40.23 32.85
C VAL A 1134 4.10 -40.23 33.82
N LEU A 1135 3.02 -40.95 33.49
CA LEU A 1135 1.84 -41.07 34.36
C LEU A 1135 2.17 -41.76 35.70
N LEU A 1136 2.93 -42.86 35.66
CA LEU A 1136 3.38 -43.58 36.86
C LEU A 1136 4.37 -42.76 37.70
N GLY A 1137 5.16 -41.90 37.04
CA GLY A 1137 6.08 -40.97 37.70
C GLY A 1137 5.39 -39.82 38.43
N ASN A 1138 4.15 -39.49 38.06
CA ASN A 1138 3.40 -38.41 38.71
C ASN A 1138 2.90 -38.83 40.10
N ARG A 1139 3.52 -38.26 41.14
CA ARG A 1139 3.13 -38.44 42.56
C ARG A 1139 2.51 -37.18 43.18
N ARG A 1140 2.42 -36.09 42.43
CA ARG A 1140 1.92 -34.79 42.89
C ARG A 1140 0.56 -34.58 42.23
N GLY A 1141 -0.51 -34.77 43.01
CA GLY A 1141 -1.89 -34.54 42.54
C GLY A 1141 -2.16 -33.06 42.25
N GLN A 1142 -3.43 -32.69 42.05
CA GLN A 1142 -3.87 -31.33 41.73
C GLN A 1142 -3.26 -30.26 42.64
N SER A 1143 -3.19 -30.52 43.95
CA SER A 1143 -2.60 -29.60 44.93
C SER A 1143 -1.12 -29.27 44.71
N GLY A 1144 -0.40 -30.08 43.93
CA GLY A 1144 0.98 -29.79 43.51
C GLY A 1144 1.09 -28.59 42.57
N LEU A 1145 0.01 -28.25 41.86
CA LEU A 1145 -0.04 -27.12 40.91
C LEU A 1145 -0.19 -25.76 41.62
N TRP A 1146 -0.76 -25.73 42.82
CA TRP A 1146 -1.04 -24.50 43.56
C TRP A 1146 0.23 -23.70 43.90
N THR A 1147 1.36 -24.39 44.07
CA THR A 1147 2.66 -23.73 44.28
C THR A 1147 3.12 -22.88 43.10
N TYR A 1148 2.52 -23.08 41.92
CA TYR A 1148 2.77 -22.32 40.70
C TYR A 1148 1.63 -21.35 40.36
N GLY A 1149 0.66 -21.16 41.26
CA GLY A 1149 -0.51 -20.29 41.04
C GLY A 1149 -1.53 -20.85 40.03
N ILE A 1150 -1.43 -22.14 39.70
CA ILE A 1150 -2.34 -22.83 38.79
C ILE A 1150 -3.39 -23.56 39.64
N SER A 1151 -4.68 -23.32 39.38
CA SER A 1151 -5.77 -23.95 40.15
C SER A 1151 -5.83 -25.45 39.85
N GLY A 1152 -5.81 -25.79 38.57
CA GLY A 1152 -5.99 -27.17 38.09
C GLY A 1152 -7.45 -27.65 38.16
N ASP A 1153 -8.42 -26.76 38.38
CA ASP A 1153 -9.86 -27.05 38.35
C ASP A 1153 -10.44 -26.99 36.92
N THR A 1154 -9.70 -26.39 35.97
CA THR A 1154 -10.08 -26.32 34.55
C THR A 1154 -8.99 -26.97 33.68
N PRO A 1155 -9.29 -27.34 32.42
CA PRO A 1155 -8.29 -27.89 31.51
C PRO A 1155 -7.07 -26.97 31.36
N LEU A 1156 -5.88 -27.55 31.46
CA LEU A 1156 -4.60 -26.84 31.26
C LEU A 1156 -4.13 -27.01 29.82
N VAL A 1157 -3.89 -25.90 29.13
CA VAL A 1157 -3.21 -25.88 27.83
C VAL A 1157 -1.78 -25.40 28.05
N LEU A 1158 -0.81 -26.27 27.78
CA LEU A 1158 0.62 -26.00 27.95
C LEU A 1158 1.27 -25.73 26.59
N LEU A 1159 1.83 -24.52 26.43
CA LEU A 1159 2.72 -24.18 25.32
C LEU A 1159 4.16 -24.20 25.79
N ARG A 1160 4.99 -25.04 25.17
CA ARG A 1160 6.44 -25.07 25.40
C ARG A 1160 7.13 -24.33 24.27
N ILE A 1161 7.86 -23.27 24.61
CA ILE A 1161 8.63 -22.49 23.64
C ILE A 1161 10.12 -22.60 23.96
N THR A 1162 10.90 -22.98 22.97
CA THR A 1162 12.35 -23.17 23.06
C THR A 1162 13.13 -22.19 22.20
N ASP A 1163 12.44 -21.41 21.34
CA ASP A 1163 13.05 -20.54 20.32
C ASP A 1163 12.15 -19.31 20.04
N THR A 1164 12.78 -18.15 19.89
CA THR A 1164 12.19 -16.86 19.52
C THR A 1164 11.57 -16.83 18.12
N GLU A 1165 11.99 -17.69 17.18
CA GLU A 1165 11.41 -17.71 15.83
C GLU A 1165 9.95 -18.20 15.81
N LYS A 1166 9.45 -18.75 16.93
CA LYS A 1166 8.10 -19.31 17.05
C LYS A 1166 7.15 -18.47 17.91
N THR A 1167 7.46 -17.20 18.17
CA THR A 1167 6.61 -16.28 18.94
C THR A 1167 5.20 -16.13 18.33
N GLU A 1168 5.05 -16.33 17.03
CA GLU A 1168 3.75 -16.32 16.36
C GLU A 1168 2.77 -17.36 16.90
N ILE A 1169 3.25 -18.52 17.37
CA ILE A 1169 2.40 -19.54 17.99
C ILE A 1169 1.86 -19.05 19.35
N VAL A 1170 2.64 -18.23 20.07
CA VAL A 1170 2.19 -17.60 21.33
C VAL A 1170 1.00 -16.69 21.04
N ARG A 1171 1.13 -15.83 20.02
CA ARG A 1171 0.06 -14.92 19.57
C ARG A 1171 -1.22 -15.69 19.20
N GLN A 1172 -1.10 -16.71 18.35
CA GLN A 1172 -2.23 -17.54 17.94
C GLN A 1172 -2.90 -18.24 19.12
N LEU A 1173 -2.13 -18.72 20.10
CA LEU A 1173 -2.70 -19.44 21.25
C LEU A 1173 -3.36 -18.50 22.27
N ILE A 1174 -2.88 -17.27 22.41
CA ILE A 1174 -3.56 -16.21 23.18
C ILE A 1174 -4.89 -15.83 22.53
N GLN A 1175 -4.91 -15.71 21.19
CA GLN A 1175 -6.16 -15.49 20.44
C GLN A 1175 -7.12 -16.68 20.59
N ALA A 1176 -6.64 -17.91 20.50
CA ALA A 1176 -7.43 -19.12 20.72
C ALA A 1176 -8.01 -19.17 22.14
N HIS A 1177 -7.22 -18.82 23.16
CA HIS A 1177 -7.67 -18.72 24.55
C HIS A 1177 -8.80 -17.70 24.72
N SER A 1178 -8.65 -16.53 24.10
CA SER A 1178 -9.67 -15.47 24.11
C SER A 1178 -10.95 -15.91 23.39
N TYR A 1179 -10.82 -16.62 22.26
CA TYR A 1179 -11.93 -17.22 21.53
C TYR A 1179 -12.68 -18.26 22.36
N TRP A 1180 -11.98 -19.22 22.99
CA TRP A 1180 -12.59 -20.23 23.86
C TRP A 1180 -13.34 -19.59 25.02
N ARG A 1181 -12.73 -18.59 25.67
CA ARG A 1181 -13.38 -17.85 26.76
C ARG A 1181 -14.65 -17.14 26.29
N ALA A 1182 -14.63 -16.47 25.14
CA ALA A 1182 -15.80 -15.83 24.55
C ALA A 1182 -16.91 -16.84 24.22
N LYS A 1183 -16.54 -18.07 23.85
CA LYS A 1183 -17.47 -19.18 23.60
C LYS A 1183 -17.84 -19.99 24.84
N GLY A 1184 -17.36 -19.61 26.03
CA GLY A 1184 -17.70 -20.26 27.30
C GLY A 1184 -16.94 -21.56 27.58
N LEU A 1185 -15.78 -21.76 26.97
CA LEU A 1185 -14.84 -22.82 27.34
C LEU A 1185 -13.73 -22.22 28.20
N ALA A 1186 -13.73 -22.55 29.49
CA ALA A 1186 -12.72 -22.09 30.45
C ALA A 1186 -11.47 -22.96 30.37
N VAL A 1187 -10.31 -22.33 30.17
CA VAL A 1187 -9.00 -22.98 30.02
C VAL A 1187 -7.95 -22.14 30.74
N GLU A 1188 -7.04 -22.77 31.45
CA GLU A 1188 -5.82 -22.13 31.96
C GLU A 1188 -4.69 -22.33 30.93
N LEU A 1189 -4.16 -21.23 30.38
CA LEU A 1189 -3.05 -21.25 29.43
C LEU A 1189 -1.72 -21.06 30.18
N VAL A 1190 -0.83 -22.05 30.07
CA VAL A 1190 0.51 -22.02 30.66
C VAL A 1190 1.54 -21.95 29.55
N ILE A 1191 2.36 -20.91 29.54
CA ILE A 1191 3.47 -20.76 28.58
C ILE A 1191 4.77 -21.06 29.32
N LEU A 1192 5.39 -22.20 28.99
CA LEU A 1192 6.66 -22.62 29.54
C LEU A 1192 7.80 -22.21 28.60
N ASN A 1193 8.54 -21.19 29.00
CA ASN A 1193 9.77 -20.77 28.33
C ASN A 1193 10.94 -21.68 28.75
N GLU A 1194 11.31 -22.58 27.85
CA GLU A 1194 12.42 -23.54 27.99
C GLU A 1194 13.69 -23.09 27.27
N ASP A 1195 13.74 -21.85 26.78
CA ASP A 1195 14.96 -21.30 26.20
C ASP A 1195 16.09 -21.29 27.24
N VAL A 1196 17.21 -21.90 26.86
CA VAL A 1196 18.44 -22.02 27.67
C VAL A 1196 19.49 -20.97 27.27
N SER A 1197 19.19 -20.14 26.26
CA SER A 1197 20.07 -19.12 25.73
C SER A 1197 20.13 -17.86 26.62
N VAL A 1198 21.12 -17.00 26.36
CA VAL A 1198 21.26 -15.69 27.01
C VAL A 1198 20.07 -14.75 26.70
N TYR A 1199 19.26 -15.07 25.67
CA TYR A 1199 18.09 -14.29 25.24
C TYR A 1199 16.77 -14.67 25.93
N ARG A 1200 16.80 -15.60 26.90
CA ARG A 1200 15.61 -16.05 27.65
C ARG A 1200 14.77 -14.89 28.22
N GLN A 1201 15.44 -13.84 28.74
CA GLN A 1201 14.77 -12.65 29.27
C GLN A 1201 14.05 -11.86 28.18
N SER A 1202 14.67 -11.70 27.01
CA SER A 1202 14.07 -11.02 25.85
C SER A 1202 12.83 -11.75 25.35
N LEU A 1203 12.86 -13.09 25.28
CA LEU A 1203 11.70 -13.88 24.90
C LEU A 1203 10.59 -13.79 25.97
N HIS A 1204 10.96 -13.77 27.25
CA HIS A 1204 10.00 -13.61 28.33
C HIS A 1204 9.31 -12.23 28.31
N ASP A 1205 10.08 -11.16 28.05
CA ASP A 1205 9.55 -9.81 27.94
C ASP A 1205 8.67 -9.64 26.68
N GLN A 1206 9.00 -10.32 25.57
CA GLN A 1206 8.15 -10.36 24.38
C GLN A 1206 6.83 -11.14 24.57
N ILE A 1207 6.81 -12.14 25.46
CA ILE A 1207 5.58 -12.89 25.77
C ILE A 1207 4.66 -12.07 26.69
N ASN A 1208 5.23 -11.22 27.56
CA ASN A 1208 4.46 -10.40 28.51
C ASN A 1208 3.90 -9.11 27.88
N ASN A 1209 4.58 -8.55 26.88
CA ASN A 1209 4.14 -7.38 26.12
C ASN A 1209 3.17 -7.78 25.01
#